data_AF-A0A7G2CDX8-F1
#
_entry.id   AF-A0A7G2CDX8-F1
#
_cell.length_a   1.000
_cell.length_b   1.000
_cell.length_c   1.000
_cell.angle_alpha   90.00
_cell.angle_beta   90.00
_cell.angle_gamma   90.00
#
_symmetry.space_group_name_H-M   'P 1'
#
loop_
_entity.id
_entity.type
_entity.pdbx_description
1 polymer ?
#
loop_
_entity_poly.entity_id
_entity_poly.type
_entity_poly.pdbx_seq_one_letter_code
_entity_poly.pdbx_strand_id
1 'polypeptide(L)'
;MLTLAASGQFKDCRKKMVQEPSISYLASKGVALEGSIQLSRASIQACETQCLDATMQERIVRHGVVWHLLRYLFQYDVTLDETTLQLEEKRHVQLFANKAAIYALHALHAVAGICPDEKRYWNTVENRSIQQLLEVLLTPYIVQQMRAGVPEKKILDLLNSNVQTPYFLWNNSTRAELEDLLQQNSRVCSAAGMDETPLDAWDKDSFGYEAHKSELIVGGVFLRLFLEQPNFDIQEPSQFLQSLINFIVNDCDAPSGAGAPSPKDRQLVVTCMHQIVSRYPDDTHDLVTMCMDVFVDLLSPKWPVEVHKEALSTLECLVKYQDCVSSLGHSEVVVSYFILVLRKDSEEVVESLLKYLSVIIPVCRSLVQLALDKGLYILLLGFLSSRTGQQRLSAATCLSKLFEDKLIGPKLLINASKFLPAVICETMKGNPTQACLLLDSNQENPELIWNETKRRKFASTVTAVADRVVQQVEKNPSATYSFGEEEQQLLKAPVTDACVGGVYLSLYREQSSWAVRKPKQFLTDLIDQYMAECTTLLSKDSPKETQDLLQLMLDCAVRLLSSTPSLRDSLATMGYVDKLAKQVASPNEIIVTNGLKWFYEMTQSSLCVETLCANRENDPIALLRDCHAAHPSQLPIILECLEKMVSNAPPQGKIVEKALRNKLLEFLLGLLEKGVNPSQMENSNPAAIRALIVRILKGLLAADSSGAVQNILQSSDVWLKYKDQSHDLFLSTNNYGGLLANHGSNGSNAPPLALTSAVSVLHSDEPPPV
;
A
#
# COMPACT_ATOMS: atom_id res chain seq x y z
N MET A 1 71.08 -32.25 -12.60
CA MET A 1 69.70 -31.87 -12.27
C MET A 1 69.38 -32.05 -10.78
N LEU A 2 69.23 -33.25 -10.21
CA LEU A 2 68.97 -33.41 -8.76
C LEU A 2 70.00 -32.69 -7.86
N THR A 3 71.28 -32.74 -8.21
CA THR A 3 72.36 -32.00 -7.53
C THR A 3 72.19 -30.48 -7.62
N LEU A 4 71.67 -29.96 -8.73
CA LEU A 4 71.37 -28.54 -8.91
C LEU A 4 70.12 -28.14 -8.12
N ALA A 5 69.12 -29.01 -8.02
CA ALA A 5 67.94 -28.79 -7.19
C ALA A 5 68.31 -28.67 -5.70
N ALA A 6 69.11 -29.62 -5.19
CA ALA A 6 69.63 -29.56 -3.83
C ALA A 6 70.54 -28.33 -3.61
N SER A 7 71.39 -27.99 -4.59
CA SER A 7 72.24 -26.79 -4.51
C SER A 7 71.44 -25.50 -4.50
N GLY A 8 70.33 -25.42 -5.25
CA GLY A 8 69.47 -24.24 -5.35
C GLY A 8 68.85 -23.80 -4.01
N GLN A 9 68.75 -24.70 -3.03
CA GLN A 9 68.29 -24.34 -1.69
C GLN A 9 69.29 -23.41 -0.96
N PHE A 10 70.58 -23.52 -1.23
CA PHE A 10 71.64 -22.76 -0.57
C PHE A 10 71.93 -21.41 -1.26
N LYS A 11 71.92 -20.32 -0.48
CA LYS A 11 72.07 -18.94 -0.97
C LYS A 11 73.36 -18.70 -1.78
N ASP A 12 74.49 -19.25 -1.35
CA ASP A 12 75.78 -19.05 -2.03
C ASP A 12 75.93 -19.92 -3.28
N CYS A 13 75.22 -21.04 -3.35
CA CYS A 13 75.11 -21.83 -4.58
C CYS A 13 74.27 -21.10 -5.63
N ARG A 14 73.12 -20.50 -5.26
CA ARG A 14 72.31 -19.69 -6.19
C ARG A 14 73.12 -18.56 -6.83
N LYS A 15 73.92 -17.81 -6.06
CA LYS A 15 74.82 -16.76 -6.60
C LYS A 15 75.76 -17.27 -7.70
N LYS A 16 76.29 -18.49 -7.56
CA LYS A 16 77.14 -19.13 -8.59
C LYS A 16 76.31 -19.62 -9.79
N MET A 17 75.12 -20.15 -9.55
CA MET A 17 74.21 -20.58 -10.62
C MET A 17 73.71 -19.41 -11.47
N VAL A 18 73.52 -18.22 -10.87
CA VAL A 18 73.20 -16.97 -11.59
C VAL A 18 74.32 -16.53 -12.56
N GLN A 19 75.58 -16.87 -12.28
CA GLN A 19 76.70 -16.54 -13.17
C GLN A 19 76.74 -17.40 -14.45
N GLU A 20 76.07 -18.56 -14.45
CA GLU A 20 76.13 -19.56 -15.52
C GLU A 20 74.74 -19.74 -16.16
N PRO A 21 74.39 -18.98 -17.23
CA PRO A 21 73.05 -18.98 -17.80
C PRO A 21 72.64 -20.33 -18.40
N SER A 22 73.60 -21.17 -18.79
CA SER A 22 73.34 -22.50 -19.33
C SER A 22 72.58 -23.42 -18.36
N ILE A 23 72.68 -23.18 -17.04
CA ILE A 23 71.98 -23.97 -16.00
C ILE A 23 70.46 -23.81 -16.13
N SER A 24 69.96 -22.59 -16.30
CA SER A 24 68.52 -22.31 -16.42
C SER A 24 67.96 -22.79 -17.76
N TYR A 25 68.74 -22.64 -18.84
CA TYR A 25 68.41 -23.18 -20.16
C TYR A 25 68.30 -24.71 -20.15
N LEU A 26 69.33 -25.41 -19.66
CA LEU A 26 69.34 -26.87 -19.58
C LEU A 26 68.27 -27.41 -18.63
N ALA A 27 67.95 -26.69 -17.56
CA ALA A 27 66.85 -27.05 -16.67
C ALA A 27 65.50 -26.96 -17.41
N SER A 28 65.21 -25.86 -18.13
CA SER A 28 63.97 -25.74 -18.94
C SER A 28 63.87 -26.86 -19.99
N LYS A 29 64.92 -27.05 -20.80
CA LYS A 29 64.98 -28.13 -21.81
C LYS A 29 64.85 -29.52 -21.21
N GLY A 30 65.38 -29.73 -20.01
CA GLY A 30 65.26 -31.00 -19.28
C GLY A 30 63.81 -31.35 -18.93
N VAL A 31 62.94 -30.37 -18.66
CA VAL A 31 61.50 -30.58 -18.41
C VAL A 31 60.79 -31.10 -19.67
N ALA A 32 61.16 -30.60 -20.85
CA ALA A 32 60.55 -30.98 -22.13
C ALA A 32 60.82 -32.44 -22.57
N LEU A 33 61.81 -33.11 -21.97
CA LEU A 33 62.21 -34.48 -22.32
C LEU A 33 61.31 -35.54 -21.66
N GLU A 34 60.03 -35.59 -22.06
CA GLU A 34 59.01 -36.51 -21.52
C GLU A 34 59.44 -37.99 -21.57
N GLY A 35 60.16 -38.39 -22.62
CA GLY A 35 60.71 -39.76 -22.75
C GLY A 35 61.80 -40.11 -21.73
N SER A 36 62.32 -39.15 -20.95
CA SER A 36 63.35 -39.35 -19.93
C SER A 36 62.84 -39.00 -18.53
N ILE A 37 61.82 -39.76 -18.10
CA ILE A 37 61.22 -39.83 -16.75
C ILE A 37 62.13 -39.31 -15.60
N GLN A 38 63.32 -39.88 -15.41
CA GLN A 38 64.17 -39.47 -14.27
C GLN A 38 64.81 -38.09 -14.45
N LEU A 39 65.16 -37.72 -15.69
CA LEU A 39 65.76 -36.44 -16.02
C LEU A 39 64.72 -35.32 -15.95
N SER A 40 63.51 -35.54 -16.48
CA SER A 40 62.45 -34.52 -16.49
C SER A 40 62.03 -34.14 -15.08
N ARG A 41 61.71 -35.12 -14.21
CA ARG A 41 61.40 -34.84 -12.79
C ARG A 41 62.54 -34.11 -12.08
N ALA A 42 63.79 -34.53 -12.29
CA ALA A 42 64.94 -33.88 -11.70
C ALA A 42 65.11 -32.43 -12.19
N SER A 43 64.66 -32.13 -13.41
CA SER A 43 64.68 -30.80 -14.01
C SER A 43 63.52 -29.93 -13.50
N ILE A 44 62.33 -30.49 -13.30
CA ILE A 44 61.18 -29.82 -12.67
C ILE A 44 61.56 -29.33 -11.26
N GLN A 45 62.13 -30.21 -10.43
CA GLN A 45 62.61 -29.86 -9.08
C GLN A 45 63.77 -28.85 -9.10
N ALA A 46 64.61 -28.89 -10.15
CA ALA A 46 65.65 -27.89 -10.35
C ALA A 46 65.07 -26.52 -10.77
N CYS A 47 63.94 -26.49 -11.49
CA CYS A 47 63.26 -25.25 -11.84
C CYS A 47 62.56 -24.63 -10.61
N GLU A 48 61.83 -25.43 -9.83
CA GLU A 48 61.21 -25.02 -8.55
C GLU A 48 62.22 -24.30 -7.65
N THR A 49 63.38 -24.92 -7.39
CA THR A 49 64.41 -24.39 -6.50
C THR A 49 65.25 -23.26 -7.10
N GLN A 50 65.33 -23.15 -8.43
CA GLN A 50 65.95 -21.99 -9.10
C GLN A 50 65.05 -20.75 -9.03
N CYS A 51 63.73 -20.90 -9.03
CA CYS A 51 62.80 -19.76 -8.92
C CYS A 51 62.83 -19.05 -7.55
N LEU A 52 63.58 -19.59 -6.57
CA LEU A 52 63.97 -18.89 -5.34
C LEU A 52 65.01 -17.76 -5.57
N ASP A 53 65.37 -17.45 -6.82
CA ASP A 53 66.13 -16.25 -7.21
C ASP A 53 65.46 -15.60 -8.42
N ALA A 54 65.13 -14.31 -8.31
CA ALA A 54 64.39 -13.57 -9.35
C ALA A 54 65.09 -13.60 -10.73
N THR A 55 66.43 -13.55 -10.75
CA THR A 55 67.21 -13.58 -12.00
C THR A 55 67.09 -14.92 -12.70
N MET A 56 67.04 -16.00 -11.92
CA MET A 56 66.90 -17.37 -12.44
C MET A 56 65.45 -17.67 -12.82
N GLN A 57 64.48 -17.21 -12.03
CA GLN A 57 63.06 -17.25 -12.33
C GLN A 57 62.78 -16.61 -13.71
N GLU A 58 63.30 -15.40 -13.94
CA GLU A 58 63.13 -14.70 -15.22
C GLU A 58 63.75 -15.46 -16.41
N ARG A 59 64.97 -16.00 -16.27
CA ARG A 59 65.61 -16.80 -17.34
C ARG A 59 64.83 -18.08 -17.66
N ILE A 60 64.37 -18.79 -16.64
CA ILE A 60 63.56 -20.00 -16.79
C ILE A 60 62.22 -19.69 -17.49
N VAL A 61 61.60 -18.56 -17.15
CA VAL A 61 60.40 -18.04 -17.81
C VAL A 61 60.66 -17.73 -19.28
N ARG A 62 61.74 -16.99 -19.60
CA ARG A 62 62.14 -16.64 -20.97
C ARG A 62 62.33 -17.87 -21.87
N HIS A 63 62.86 -18.97 -21.33
CA HIS A 63 62.99 -20.26 -22.04
C HIS A 63 61.68 -21.08 -22.11
N GLY A 64 60.52 -20.48 -21.78
CA GLY A 64 59.21 -21.09 -22.01
C GLY A 64 58.85 -22.27 -21.10
N VAL A 65 59.47 -22.41 -19.92
CA VAL A 65 59.28 -23.60 -19.06
C VAL A 65 57.81 -23.87 -18.72
N VAL A 66 56.99 -22.81 -18.64
CA VAL A 66 55.57 -22.87 -18.27
C VAL A 66 54.80 -23.80 -19.21
N TRP A 67 55.09 -23.74 -20.51
CA TRP A 67 54.49 -24.61 -21.53
C TRP A 67 54.84 -26.09 -21.31
N HIS A 68 56.06 -26.38 -20.85
CA HIS A 68 56.49 -27.74 -20.55
C HIS A 68 55.88 -28.24 -19.23
N LEU A 69 55.79 -27.39 -18.21
CA LEU A 69 55.24 -27.75 -16.89
C LEU A 69 53.74 -28.02 -16.94
N LEU A 70 52.97 -27.19 -17.67
CA LEU A 70 51.52 -27.33 -17.78
C LEU A 70 51.12 -28.68 -18.39
N ARG A 71 51.91 -29.23 -19.33
CA ARG A 71 51.66 -30.55 -19.94
C ARG A 71 51.74 -31.71 -18.94
N TYR A 72 52.48 -31.58 -17.83
CA TYR A 72 52.51 -32.61 -16.79
C TYR A 72 51.26 -32.61 -15.91
N LEU A 73 50.49 -31.51 -15.84
CA LEU A 73 49.27 -31.45 -15.02
C LEU A 73 48.18 -32.41 -15.55
N PHE A 74 48.10 -32.55 -16.88
CA PHE A 74 47.14 -33.42 -17.58
C PHE A 74 47.57 -34.89 -17.68
N GLN A 75 48.71 -35.24 -17.06
CA GLN A 75 49.16 -36.63 -16.92
C GLN A 75 48.75 -37.25 -15.58
N TYR A 76 47.92 -36.57 -14.79
CA TYR A 76 47.52 -36.99 -13.45
C TYR A 76 46.26 -37.87 -13.49
N ASP A 77 46.36 -39.08 -12.95
CA ASP A 77 45.25 -40.02 -12.85
C ASP A 77 44.79 -40.14 -11.39
N VAL A 78 43.59 -39.63 -11.11
CA VAL A 78 42.96 -39.61 -9.78
C VAL A 78 42.74 -41.02 -9.23
N THR A 79 42.43 -42.00 -10.09
CA THR A 79 41.99 -43.34 -9.68
C THR A 79 43.04 -44.13 -8.90
N LEU A 80 44.33 -43.82 -9.10
CA LEU A 80 45.44 -44.46 -8.38
C LEU A 80 45.56 -44.00 -6.93
N ASP A 81 45.17 -42.77 -6.62
CA ASP A 81 45.18 -42.25 -5.24
C ASP A 81 44.08 -42.86 -4.37
N GLU A 82 43.01 -43.37 -4.99
CA GLU A 82 41.96 -44.14 -4.31
C GLU A 82 42.40 -45.57 -3.96
N THR A 83 43.45 -46.08 -4.61
CA THR A 83 43.97 -47.44 -4.32
C THR A 83 44.80 -47.45 -3.04
N THR A 84 44.34 -48.19 -2.03
CA THR A 84 45.01 -48.34 -0.72
C THR A 84 46.29 -49.20 -0.74
N LEU A 85 46.81 -49.52 -1.93
CA LEU A 85 47.97 -50.38 -2.14
C LEU A 85 49.27 -49.56 -2.15
N GLN A 86 50.26 -49.98 -1.37
CA GLN A 86 51.60 -49.37 -1.40
C GLN A 86 52.36 -49.81 -2.66
N LEU A 87 52.20 -49.07 -3.75
CA LEU A 87 52.82 -49.37 -5.05
C LEU A 87 54.27 -48.85 -5.14
N GLU A 88 55.18 -49.66 -5.67
CA GLU A 88 56.59 -49.29 -5.85
C GLU A 88 56.81 -48.42 -7.10
N GLU A 89 57.24 -47.18 -6.93
CA GLU A 89 57.42 -46.19 -8.00
C GLU A 89 58.25 -46.66 -9.20
N LYS A 90 59.21 -47.58 -9.00
CA LYS A 90 60.06 -48.12 -10.08
C LYS A 90 59.31 -49.02 -11.07
N ARG A 91 58.09 -49.47 -10.74
CA ARG A 91 57.27 -50.39 -11.55
C ARG A 91 56.02 -49.76 -12.14
N HIS A 92 55.64 -48.56 -11.70
CA HIS A 92 54.38 -47.90 -12.08
C HIS A 92 54.64 -46.55 -12.76
N VAL A 93 54.59 -46.54 -14.09
CA VAL A 93 54.76 -45.33 -14.92
C VAL A 93 53.75 -44.23 -14.52
N GLN A 94 52.50 -44.61 -14.25
CA GLN A 94 51.46 -43.65 -13.87
C GLN A 94 51.66 -43.08 -12.46
N LEU A 95 52.20 -43.85 -11.50
CA LEU A 95 52.55 -43.32 -10.17
C LEU A 95 53.68 -42.28 -10.29
N PHE A 96 54.64 -42.52 -11.18
CA PHE A 96 55.63 -41.51 -11.53
C PHE A 96 54.97 -40.27 -12.15
N ALA A 97 54.04 -40.43 -13.11
CA ALA A 97 53.34 -39.31 -13.75
C ALA A 97 52.57 -38.45 -12.73
N ASN A 98 51.81 -39.08 -11.82
CA ASN A 98 51.11 -38.37 -10.74
C ASN A 98 52.08 -37.56 -9.84
N LYS A 99 53.25 -38.14 -9.50
CA LYS A 99 54.29 -37.40 -8.76
C LYS A 99 54.92 -36.26 -9.58
N ALA A 100 55.14 -36.47 -10.88
CA ALA A 100 55.65 -35.45 -11.78
C ALA A 100 54.68 -34.27 -11.91
N ALA A 101 53.37 -34.53 -12.01
CA ALA A 101 52.32 -33.52 -12.02
C ALA A 101 52.31 -32.67 -10.73
N ILE A 102 52.44 -33.31 -9.56
CA ILE A 102 52.56 -32.61 -8.27
C ILE A 102 53.80 -31.70 -8.24
N TYR A 103 54.99 -32.20 -8.63
CA TYR A 103 56.20 -31.38 -8.71
C TYR A 103 56.10 -30.29 -9.78
N ALA A 104 55.38 -30.54 -10.89
CA ALA A 104 55.16 -29.53 -11.92
C ALA A 104 54.28 -28.39 -11.40
N LEU A 105 53.25 -28.70 -10.60
CA LEU A 105 52.44 -27.69 -9.92
C LEU A 105 53.26 -26.92 -8.86
N HIS A 106 54.17 -27.58 -8.12
CA HIS A 106 55.12 -26.87 -7.22
C HIS A 106 56.05 -25.92 -8.00
N ALA A 107 56.57 -26.37 -9.14
CA ALA A 107 57.37 -25.52 -10.01
C ALA A 107 56.55 -24.35 -10.59
N LEU A 108 55.28 -24.55 -10.95
CA LEU A 108 54.39 -23.48 -11.45
C LEU A 108 54.06 -22.44 -10.37
N HIS A 109 53.82 -22.85 -9.11
CA HIS A 109 53.73 -21.93 -7.97
C HIS A 109 54.99 -21.06 -7.87
N ALA A 110 56.17 -21.67 -7.93
CA ALA A 110 57.44 -20.95 -7.86
C ALA A 110 57.69 -20.05 -9.09
N VAL A 111 57.33 -20.48 -10.30
CA VAL A 111 57.51 -19.68 -11.52
C VAL A 111 56.57 -18.47 -11.54
N ALA A 112 55.32 -18.63 -11.10
CA ALA A 112 54.32 -17.55 -11.00
C ALA A 112 54.49 -16.65 -9.75
N GLY A 113 55.28 -17.09 -8.76
CA GLY A 113 55.39 -16.42 -7.46
C GLY A 113 54.15 -16.52 -6.59
N ILE A 114 53.32 -17.56 -6.79
CA ILE A 114 52.18 -17.85 -5.92
C ILE A 114 52.71 -18.68 -4.75
N CYS A 115 52.62 -18.14 -3.52
CA CYS A 115 53.32 -18.68 -2.36
C CYS A 115 52.36 -19.22 -1.27
N PRO A 116 51.72 -20.39 -1.46
CA PRO A 116 50.79 -20.95 -0.48
C PRO A 116 51.48 -21.51 0.78
N ASP A 117 52.78 -21.79 0.73
CA ASP A 117 53.62 -22.15 1.89
C ASP A 117 54.84 -21.23 1.94
N GLU A 118 54.85 -20.30 2.90
CA GLU A 118 55.95 -19.36 3.13
C GLU A 118 57.30 -20.05 3.28
N LYS A 119 57.36 -21.26 3.86
CA LYS A 119 58.64 -21.97 4.09
C LYS A 119 59.25 -22.47 2.78
N ARG A 120 58.41 -22.83 1.83
CA ARG A 120 58.81 -23.42 0.55
C ARG A 120 59.20 -22.36 -0.48
N TYR A 121 58.49 -21.24 -0.50
CA TYR A 121 58.63 -20.19 -1.50
C TYR A 121 59.21 -18.87 -0.92
N TRP A 122 59.89 -18.93 0.23
CA TRP A 122 60.37 -17.80 1.05
C TRP A 122 61.18 -16.69 0.35
N ASN A 123 61.67 -16.90 -0.87
CA ASN A 123 62.46 -15.92 -1.65
C ASN A 123 61.99 -15.80 -3.11
N THR A 124 60.83 -16.37 -3.44
CA THR A 124 60.23 -16.29 -4.77
C THR A 124 59.59 -14.93 -4.98
N VAL A 125 59.71 -14.34 -6.18
CA VAL A 125 59.11 -13.04 -6.50
C VAL A 125 57.80 -13.23 -7.28
N GLU A 126 56.78 -12.41 -6.98
CA GLU A 126 55.52 -12.39 -7.74
C GLU A 126 55.77 -12.08 -9.22
N ASN A 127 55.33 -12.96 -10.11
CA ASN A 127 55.41 -12.76 -11.55
C ASN A 127 54.02 -12.56 -12.16
N ARG A 128 53.59 -11.29 -12.23
CA ARG A 128 52.24 -10.92 -12.68
C ARG A 128 51.93 -11.33 -14.13
N SER A 129 52.91 -11.32 -15.05
CA SER A 129 52.65 -11.75 -16.43
C SER A 129 52.39 -13.25 -16.51
N ILE A 130 53.09 -14.06 -15.70
CA ILE A 130 52.82 -15.50 -15.59
C ILE A 130 51.52 -15.78 -14.84
N GLN A 131 51.19 -15.04 -13.78
CA GLN A 131 49.88 -15.22 -13.13
C GLN A 131 48.73 -14.93 -14.11
N GLN A 132 48.84 -13.86 -14.91
CA GLN A 132 47.85 -13.55 -15.94
C GLN A 132 47.82 -14.59 -17.07
N LEU A 133 48.98 -15.16 -17.45
CA LEU A 133 49.04 -16.28 -18.39
C LEU A 133 48.32 -17.52 -17.83
N LEU A 134 48.50 -17.84 -16.55
CA LEU A 134 47.81 -18.94 -15.88
C LEU A 134 46.31 -18.65 -15.70
N GLU A 135 45.91 -17.40 -15.50
CA GLU A 135 44.50 -17.00 -15.42
C GLU A 135 43.78 -17.19 -16.77
N VAL A 136 44.46 -16.98 -17.90
CA VAL A 136 43.94 -17.29 -19.24
C VAL A 136 43.94 -18.81 -19.51
N LEU A 137 45.04 -19.51 -19.20
CA LEU A 137 45.21 -20.92 -19.56
C LEU A 137 44.49 -21.90 -18.61
N LEU A 138 44.45 -21.65 -17.30
CA LEU A 138 43.82 -22.54 -16.31
C LEU A 138 42.50 -22.00 -15.76
N THR A 139 42.03 -20.85 -16.28
CA THR A 139 40.96 -20.00 -15.72
C THR A 139 41.35 -19.29 -14.41
N PRO A 140 40.74 -18.12 -14.09
CA PRO A 140 41.02 -17.41 -12.84
C PRO A 140 40.73 -18.23 -11.59
N TYR A 141 39.72 -19.11 -11.63
CA TYR A 141 39.32 -19.95 -10.50
C TYR A 141 40.45 -20.88 -10.04
N ILE A 142 41.15 -21.57 -10.95
CA ILE A 142 42.26 -22.46 -10.58
C ILE A 142 43.42 -21.67 -9.98
N VAL A 143 43.73 -20.49 -10.52
CA VAL A 143 44.78 -19.62 -9.96
C VAL A 143 44.39 -19.09 -8.57
N GLN A 144 43.10 -18.85 -8.33
CA GLN A 144 42.57 -18.54 -7.00
C GLN A 144 42.72 -19.75 -6.04
N GLN A 145 42.43 -20.98 -6.47
CA GLN A 145 42.66 -22.18 -5.65
C GLN A 145 44.16 -22.38 -5.30
N MET A 146 45.07 -22.08 -6.24
CA MET A 146 46.52 -22.07 -6.00
C MET A 146 46.91 -21.00 -4.96
N ARG A 147 46.37 -19.78 -5.06
CA ARG A 147 46.59 -18.70 -4.08
C ARG A 147 46.03 -19.04 -2.68
N ALA A 148 44.88 -19.72 -2.62
CA ALA A 148 44.22 -20.13 -1.39
C ALA A 148 44.90 -21.32 -0.68
N GLY A 149 45.96 -21.90 -1.26
CA GLY A 149 46.69 -23.03 -0.65
C GLY A 149 45.91 -24.34 -0.63
N VAL A 150 45.00 -24.54 -1.59
CA VAL A 150 44.28 -25.81 -1.74
C VAL A 150 45.27 -26.94 -2.10
N PRO A 151 45.17 -28.13 -1.47
CA PRO A 151 46.09 -29.24 -1.73
C PRO A 151 46.23 -29.57 -3.22
N GLU A 152 47.47 -29.80 -3.66
CA GLU A 152 47.84 -29.94 -5.06
C GLU A 152 47.06 -31.04 -5.77
N LYS A 153 46.82 -32.15 -5.06
CA LYS A 153 46.01 -33.28 -5.53
C LYS A 153 44.58 -32.88 -5.91
N LYS A 154 43.95 -31.95 -5.19
CA LYS A 154 42.60 -31.46 -5.49
C LYS A 154 42.60 -30.56 -6.72
N ILE A 155 43.63 -29.72 -6.88
CA ILE A 155 43.78 -28.87 -8.07
C ILE A 155 44.02 -29.75 -9.31
N LEU A 156 44.87 -30.78 -9.19
CA LEU A 156 45.12 -31.74 -10.26
C LEU A 156 43.87 -32.58 -10.60
N ASP A 157 43.08 -33.01 -9.61
CA ASP A 157 41.78 -33.65 -9.82
C ASP A 157 40.83 -32.73 -10.60
N LEU A 158 40.61 -31.48 -10.15
CA LEU A 158 39.78 -30.49 -10.87
C LEU A 158 40.21 -30.30 -12.34
N LEU A 159 41.52 -30.31 -12.61
CA LEU A 159 42.06 -30.17 -13.97
C LEU A 159 41.92 -31.44 -14.84
N ASN A 160 41.74 -32.62 -14.25
CA ASN A 160 41.63 -33.90 -14.97
C ASN A 160 40.20 -34.51 -14.95
N SER A 161 39.31 -33.96 -14.13
CA SER A 161 37.89 -34.29 -14.04
C SER A 161 37.05 -33.34 -14.91
N ASN A 162 35.81 -33.75 -15.24
CA ASN A 162 34.84 -32.88 -15.90
C ASN A 162 34.03 -32.14 -14.83
N VAL A 163 34.15 -30.82 -14.79
CA VAL A 163 33.60 -29.98 -13.73
C VAL A 163 32.80 -28.85 -14.35
N GLN A 164 31.56 -28.68 -13.89
CA GLN A 164 30.71 -27.55 -14.24
C GLN A 164 30.24 -26.93 -12.94
N THR A 165 30.73 -25.75 -12.62
CA THR A 165 30.31 -24.91 -11.50
C THR A 165 30.23 -23.45 -11.95
N PRO A 166 29.56 -22.57 -11.20
CA PRO A 166 29.45 -21.16 -11.55
C PRO A 166 30.79 -20.44 -11.74
N TYR A 167 31.89 -20.92 -11.14
CA TYR A 167 33.24 -20.36 -11.33
C TYR A 167 34.12 -21.13 -12.33
N PHE A 168 33.73 -22.34 -12.73
CA PHE A 168 34.61 -23.24 -13.50
C PHE A 168 33.82 -24.13 -14.45
N LEU A 169 33.93 -23.84 -15.74
CA LEU A 169 33.42 -24.65 -16.84
C LEU A 169 34.60 -25.38 -17.51
N TRP A 170 34.76 -26.67 -17.19
CA TRP A 170 35.88 -27.50 -17.60
C TRP A 170 35.42 -28.88 -18.08
N ASN A 171 35.74 -29.23 -19.33
CA ASN A 171 35.31 -30.48 -19.95
C ASN A 171 36.41 -31.07 -20.86
N ASN A 172 36.13 -32.20 -21.51
CA ASN A 172 37.09 -32.83 -22.43
C ASN A 172 37.50 -31.92 -23.61
N SER A 173 36.62 -31.04 -24.11
CA SER A 173 36.92 -30.10 -25.20
C SER A 173 37.87 -29.00 -24.72
N THR A 174 37.56 -28.33 -23.60
CA THR A 174 38.43 -27.27 -23.07
C THR A 174 39.81 -27.81 -22.72
N ARG A 175 39.90 -29.05 -22.22
CA ARG A 175 41.18 -29.73 -22.01
C ARG A 175 41.93 -30.00 -23.30
N ALA A 176 41.28 -30.55 -24.33
CA ALA A 176 41.91 -30.80 -25.63
C ALA A 176 42.39 -29.51 -26.31
N GLU A 177 41.56 -28.46 -26.31
CA GLU A 177 41.90 -27.12 -26.83
C GLU A 177 43.17 -26.56 -26.16
N LEU A 178 43.28 -26.72 -24.84
CA LEU A 178 44.49 -26.33 -24.10
C LEU A 178 45.68 -27.27 -24.40
N GLU A 179 45.49 -28.59 -24.39
CA GLU A 179 46.56 -29.56 -24.62
C GLU A 179 47.21 -29.40 -26.01
N ASP A 180 46.43 -29.11 -27.05
CA ASP A 180 46.93 -28.83 -28.40
C ASP A 180 47.81 -27.57 -28.43
N LEU A 181 47.34 -26.48 -27.80
CA LEU A 181 48.09 -25.22 -27.64
C LEU A 181 49.37 -25.45 -26.84
N LEU A 182 49.29 -26.14 -25.70
CA LEU A 182 50.44 -26.48 -24.87
C LEU A 182 51.43 -27.34 -25.64
N GLN A 183 50.97 -28.29 -26.47
CA GLN A 183 51.84 -29.11 -27.31
C GLN A 183 52.53 -28.27 -28.39
N GLN A 184 51.82 -27.35 -29.06
CA GLN A 184 52.38 -26.45 -30.06
C GLN A 184 53.46 -25.55 -29.44
N ASN A 185 53.13 -24.82 -28.38
CA ASN A 185 54.07 -23.90 -27.72
C ASN A 185 55.24 -24.65 -27.06
N SER A 186 55.00 -25.83 -26.48
CA SER A 186 56.06 -26.71 -25.98
C SER A 186 57.00 -27.18 -27.09
N ARG A 187 56.53 -27.44 -28.32
CA ARG A 187 57.42 -27.78 -29.45
C ARG A 187 58.28 -26.60 -29.87
N VAL A 188 57.69 -25.40 -29.98
CA VAL A 188 58.44 -24.15 -30.27
C VAL A 188 59.52 -23.91 -29.20
N CYS A 189 59.16 -23.96 -27.92
CA CYS A 189 60.11 -23.78 -26.82
C CYS A 189 61.17 -24.89 -26.76
N SER A 190 60.86 -26.12 -27.20
CA SER A 190 61.82 -27.22 -27.28
C SER A 190 62.83 -27.03 -28.41
N ALA A 191 62.42 -26.47 -29.55
CA ALA A 191 63.29 -26.19 -30.69
C ALA A 191 64.19 -24.96 -30.49
N ALA A 192 63.78 -24.01 -29.65
CA ALA A 192 64.42 -22.71 -29.50
C ALA A 192 65.89 -22.75 -29.01
N GLY A 193 66.70 -21.78 -29.42
CA GLY A 193 68.07 -21.57 -28.94
C GLY A 193 68.18 -21.08 -27.48
N MET A 194 69.41 -20.86 -27.00
CA MET A 194 69.64 -20.25 -25.67
C MET A 194 69.33 -18.75 -25.66
N ASP A 195 69.59 -18.05 -26.77
CA ASP A 195 69.41 -16.60 -26.91
C ASP A 195 68.00 -16.21 -27.38
N GLU A 196 67.13 -17.19 -27.62
CA GLU A 196 65.75 -16.99 -28.09
C GLU A 196 64.77 -16.92 -26.91
N THR A 197 63.73 -16.08 -27.04
CA THR A 197 62.71 -15.85 -26.01
C THR A 197 61.29 -16.19 -26.53
N PRO A 198 60.94 -17.48 -26.67
CA PRO A 198 59.66 -17.90 -27.30
C PRO A 198 58.40 -17.38 -26.60
N LEU A 199 58.50 -17.01 -25.33
CA LEU A 199 57.36 -16.49 -24.55
C LEU A 199 56.98 -15.05 -24.93
N ASP A 200 57.92 -14.25 -25.44
CA ASP A 200 57.69 -12.83 -25.77
C ASP A 200 56.72 -12.66 -26.97
N ALA A 201 56.49 -13.73 -27.73
CA ALA A 201 55.55 -13.78 -28.84
C ALA A 201 54.10 -14.14 -28.42
N TRP A 202 53.85 -14.41 -27.14
CA TRP A 202 52.53 -14.78 -26.65
C TRP A 202 51.69 -13.56 -26.24
N ASP A 203 50.57 -13.36 -26.95
CA ASP A 203 49.54 -12.38 -26.58
C ASP A 203 48.38 -13.06 -25.84
N LYS A 204 47.77 -12.39 -24.87
CA LYS A 204 46.63 -12.93 -24.10
C LYS A 204 45.39 -13.09 -24.97
N ASP A 205 45.19 -12.17 -25.90
CA ASP A 205 44.03 -12.15 -26.80
C ASP A 205 44.14 -13.24 -27.89
N SER A 206 45.26 -13.98 -27.96
CA SER A 206 45.48 -15.06 -28.92
C SER A 206 44.76 -16.38 -28.58
N PHE A 207 44.21 -16.53 -27.36
CA PHE A 207 43.52 -17.73 -26.93
C PHE A 207 42.27 -17.46 -26.09
N GLY A 208 41.20 -18.20 -26.38
CA GLY A 208 40.00 -18.26 -25.57
C GLY A 208 39.16 -19.47 -25.97
N TYR A 209 38.70 -20.22 -24.97
CA TYR A 209 37.95 -21.47 -25.14
C TYR A 209 36.66 -21.29 -25.94
N GLU A 210 36.41 -22.15 -26.91
CA GLU A 210 35.16 -22.10 -27.70
C GLU A 210 33.93 -22.29 -26.80
N ALA A 211 34.04 -23.17 -25.80
CA ALA A 211 32.99 -23.41 -24.80
C ALA A 211 32.67 -22.20 -23.90
N HIS A 212 33.57 -21.21 -23.81
CA HIS A 212 33.33 -19.99 -23.01
C HIS A 212 32.72 -18.85 -23.85
N LYS A 213 32.93 -18.85 -25.18
CA LYS A 213 32.38 -17.80 -26.08
C LYS A 213 30.85 -17.80 -26.18
N SER A 214 30.21 -18.93 -25.89
CA SER A 214 28.76 -19.07 -25.85
C SER A 214 28.13 -18.75 -24.49
N GLU A 215 28.93 -18.43 -23.48
CA GLU A 215 28.48 -18.20 -22.11
C GLU A 215 28.60 -16.73 -21.72
N LEU A 216 27.63 -16.22 -20.96
CA LEU A 216 27.72 -14.89 -20.36
C LEU A 216 28.47 -14.97 -19.03
N ILE A 217 29.62 -14.31 -18.96
CA ILE A 217 30.50 -14.30 -17.78
C ILE A 217 30.53 -12.88 -17.20
N VAL A 218 30.08 -12.74 -15.95
CA VAL A 218 30.11 -11.45 -15.22
C VAL A 218 30.76 -11.67 -13.86
N GLY A 219 31.73 -10.83 -13.47
CA GLY A 219 32.45 -10.99 -12.21
C GLY A 219 33.23 -12.30 -12.07
N GLY A 220 33.58 -12.95 -13.20
CA GLY A 220 34.20 -14.29 -13.21
C GLY A 220 33.22 -15.45 -13.00
N VAL A 221 31.91 -15.20 -13.04
CA VAL A 221 30.85 -16.21 -12.86
C VAL A 221 30.12 -16.48 -14.17
N PHE A 222 30.00 -17.76 -14.53
CA PHE A 222 29.18 -18.26 -15.63
C PHE A 222 27.70 -18.23 -15.23
N LEU A 223 26.95 -17.23 -15.74
CA LEU A 223 25.60 -16.93 -15.22
C LEU A 223 24.59 -18.06 -15.46
N ARG A 224 24.67 -18.76 -16.60
CA ARG A 224 23.82 -19.93 -16.86
C ARG A 224 24.03 -21.03 -15.81
N LEU A 225 25.29 -21.36 -15.50
CA LEU A 225 25.63 -22.38 -14.50
C LEU A 225 25.22 -21.96 -13.08
N PHE A 226 25.24 -20.66 -12.76
CA PHE A 226 24.72 -20.14 -11.49
C PHE A 226 23.21 -20.37 -11.33
N LEU A 227 22.42 -20.12 -12.38
CA LEU A 227 20.98 -20.38 -12.35
C LEU A 227 20.64 -21.88 -12.36
N GLU A 228 21.42 -22.70 -13.07
CA GLU A 228 21.27 -24.17 -13.06
C GLU A 228 21.67 -24.81 -11.71
N GLN A 229 22.48 -24.11 -10.90
CA GLN A 229 22.98 -24.60 -9.60
C GLN A 229 22.61 -23.64 -8.46
N PRO A 230 21.31 -23.48 -8.14
CA PRO A 230 20.83 -22.46 -7.19
C PRO A 230 21.32 -22.64 -5.75
N ASN A 231 21.86 -23.83 -5.42
CA ASN A 231 22.45 -24.16 -4.12
C ASN A 231 23.97 -23.95 -4.04
N PHE A 232 24.64 -23.55 -5.12
CA PHE A 232 26.09 -23.34 -5.13
C PHE A 232 26.50 -22.10 -4.31
N ASP A 233 27.44 -22.23 -3.38
CA ASP A 233 27.86 -21.12 -2.51
C ASP A 233 28.78 -20.12 -3.23
N ILE A 234 28.39 -18.85 -3.24
CA ILE A 234 29.16 -17.74 -3.81
C ILE A 234 30.07 -17.15 -2.73
N GLN A 235 31.37 -17.00 -3.04
CA GLN A 235 32.38 -16.63 -2.04
C GLN A 235 32.27 -15.16 -1.60
N GLU A 236 31.94 -14.26 -2.53
CA GLU A 236 31.83 -12.81 -2.28
C GLU A 236 30.53 -12.25 -2.91
N PRO A 237 29.35 -12.49 -2.30
CA PRO A 237 28.05 -12.15 -2.87
C PRO A 237 27.91 -10.67 -3.26
N SER A 238 28.42 -9.76 -2.43
CA SER A 238 28.32 -8.31 -2.64
C SER A 238 29.17 -7.84 -3.83
N GLN A 239 30.38 -8.39 -4.02
CA GLN A 239 31.24 -8.06 -5.17
C GLN A 239 30.66 -8.61 -6.48
N PHE A 240 30.07 -9.82 -6.43
CA PHE A 240 29.37 -10.39 -7.57
C PHE A 240 28.14 -9.55 -7.94
N LEU A 241 27.30 -9.17 -6.97
CA LEU A 241 26.16 -8.26 -7.19
C LEU A 241 26.62 -6.91 -7.75
N GLN A 242 27.70 -6.33 -7.24
CA GLN A 242 28.27 -5.09 -7.78
C GLN A 242 28.70 -5.25 -9.24
N SER A 243 29.27 -6.40 -9.61
CA SER A 243 29.64 -6.72 -10.99
C SER A 243 28.41 -6.83 -11.91
N LEU A 244 27.32 -7.42 -11.44
CA LEU A 244 26.04 -7.50 -12.16
C LEU A 244 25.39 -6.11 -12.33
N ILE A 245 25.39 -5.28 -11.28
CA ILE A 245 24.90 -3.89 -11.33
C ILE A 245 25.73 -3.07 -12.33
N ASN A 246 27.06 -3.16 -12.26
CA ASN A 246 27.96 -2.46 -13.18
C ASN A 246 27.75 -2.88 -14.64
N PHE A 247 27.44 -4.14 -14.91
CA PHE A 247 27.07 -4.62 -16.25
C PHE A 247 25.81 -3.89 -16.75
N ILE A 248 24.70 -3.94 -15.99
CA ILE A 248 23.45 -3.27 -16.35
C ILE A 248 23.63 -1.75 -16.55
N VAL A 249 24.39 -1.08 -15.68
CA VAL A 249 24.63 0.37 -15.77
C VAL A 249 25.46 0.71 -17.02
N ASN A 250 26.62 0.07 -17.22
CA ASN A 250 27.50 0.36 -18.35
C ASN A 250 26.84 0.03 -19.71
N ASP A 251 26.02 -1.03 -19.77
CA ASP A 251 25.32 -1.46 -20.98
C ASP A 251 24.06 -0.64 -21.31
N CYS A 252 23.57 0.17 -20.37
CA CYS A 252 22.53 1.16 -20.64
C CYS A 252 23.09 2.39 -21.39
N ASP A 253 24.37 2.72 -21.18
CA ASP A 253 25.04 3.87 -21.81
C ASP A 253 25.78 3.52 -23.11
N ALA A 254 25.98 2.23 -23.40
CA ALA A 254 26.65 1.77 -24.62
C ALA A 254 25.81 2.04 -25.90
N PRO A 255 26.35 2.74 -26.92
CA PRO A 255 25.61 2.98 -28.16
C PRO A 255 25.37 1.66 -28.91
N SER A 256 24.13 1.46 -29.39
CA SER A 256 23.67 0.23 -30.05
C SER A 256 24.51 -0.16 -31.28
N GLY A 257 25.53 -0.98 -31.04
CA GLY A 257 26.46 -1.50 -32.05
C GLY A 257 26.59 -3.03 -31.98
N ALA A 258 27.45 -3.60 -32.83
CA ALA A 258 27.62 -5.05 -33.02
C ALA A 258 28.30 -5.80 -31.85
N GLY A 259 28.28 -5.24 -30.65
CA GLY A 259 28.75 -5.85 -29.40
C GLY A 259 27.89 -5.49 -28.18
N ALA A 260 26.71 -4.88 -28.38
CA ALA A 260 25.77 -4.63 -27.29
C ALA A 260 25.13 -5.95 -26.80
N PRO A 261 25.04 -6.21 -25.49
CA PRO A 261 24.47 -7.45 -24.98
C PRO A 261 22.98 -7.57 -25.33
N SER A 262 22.57 -8.79 -25.66
CA SER A 262 21.21 -9.07 -26.11
C SER A 262 20.18 -8.83 -25.00
N PRO A 263 18.89 -8.61 -25.33
CA PRO A 263 17.86 -8.47 -24.29
C PRO A 263 17.76 -9.71 -23.38
N LYS A 264 18.15 -10.90 -23.88
CA LYS A 264 18.22 -12.14 -23.09
C LYS A 264 19.37 -12.13 -22.08
N ASP A 265 20.52 -11.57 -22.46
CA ASP A 265 21.69 -11.44 -21.59
C ASP A 265 21.38 -10.51 -20.42
N ARG A 266 20.71 -9.39 -20.70
CA ARG A 266 20.26 -8.44 -19.68
C ARG A 266 19.23 -9.06 -18.73
N GLN A 267 18.26 -9.83 -19.27
CA GLN A 267 17.30 -10.59 -18.46
C GLN A 267 18.01 -11.61 -17.56
N LEU A 268 18.97 -12.37 -18.10
CA LEU A 268 19.77 -13.36 -17.36
C LEU A 268 20.50 -12.71 -16.18
N VAL A 269 21.11 -11.54 -16.40
CA VAL A 269 21.77 -10.75 -15.36
C VAL A 269 20.80 -10.30 -14.27
N VAL A 270 19.61 -9.80 -14.62
CA VAL A 270 18.61 -9.40 -13.60
C VAL A 270 18.09 -10.60 -12.81
N THR A 271 17.84 -11.76 -13.43
CA THR A 271 17.49 -13.00 -12.69
C THR A 271 18.64 -13.42 -11.76
N CYS A 272 19.91 -13.26 -12.16
CA CYS A 272 21.05 -13.49 -11.27
C CYS A 272 21.10 -12.49 -10.11
N MET A 273 20.78 -11.21 -10.34
CA MET A 273 20.67 -10.18 -9.31
C MET A 273 19.56 -10.51 -8.31
N HIS A 274 18.39 -10.97 -8.78
CA HIS A 274 17.32 -11.44 -7.90
C HIS A 274 17.80 -12.62 -7.05
N GLN A 275 18.38 -13.65 -7.67
CA GLN A 275 18.78 -14.87 -6.99
C GLN A 275 19.88 -14.64 -5.94
N ILE A 276 20.86 -13.76 -6.19
CA ILE A 276 21.90 -13.44 -5.21
C ILE A 276 21.36 -12.63 -4.03
N VAL A 277 20.49 -11.64 -4.27
CA VAL A 277 19.85 -10.84 -3.21
C VAL A 277 18.87 -11.67 -2.38
N SER A 278 18.12 -12.57 -3.02
CA SER A 278 17.17 -13.46 -2.35
C SER A 278 17.86 -14.47 -1.41
N ARG A 279 19.06 -14.95 -1.79
CA ARG A 279 19.84 -15.92 -1.01
C ARG A 279 20.73 -15.29 0.06
N TYR A 280 21.36 -14.14 -0.23
CA TYR A 280 22.29 -13.46 0.67
C TYR A 280 21.82 -12.01 0.96
N PRO A 281 20.59 -11.81 1.49
CA PRO A 281 20.06 -10.47 1.70
C PRO A 281 20.88 -9.70 2.75
N ASP A 282 21.35 -10.38 3.80
CA ASP A 282 22.18 -9.76 4.85
C ASP A 282 23.54 -9.27 4.31
N ASP A 283 24.15 -9.95 3.33
CA ASP A 283 25.43 -9.52 2.72
C ASP A 283 25.26 -8.49 1.59
N THR A 284 24.02 -8.30 1.09
CA THR A 284 23.76 -7.49 -0.12
C THR A 284 22.91 -6.25 0.11
N HIS A 285 22.13 -6.17 1.20
CA HIS A 285 21.19 -5.07 1.45
C HIS A 285 21.86 -3.68 1.51
N ASP A 286 23.07 -3.56 2.05
CA ASP A 286 23.85 -2.30 2.05
C ASP A 286 24.14 -1.80 0.62
N LEU A 287 24.58 -2.71 -0.25
CA LEU A 287 24.85 -2.40 -1.66
C LEU A 287 23.57 -2.05 -2.42
N VAL A 288 22.48 -2.78 -2.17
CA VAL A 288 21.18 -2.46 -2.78
C VAL A 288 20.66 -1.10 -2.29
N THR A 289 20.88 -0.75 -1.01
CA THR A 289 20.51 0.56 -0.46
C THR A 289 21.24 1.70 -1.16
N MET A 290 22.54 1.52 -1.45
CA MET A 290 23.36 2.49 -2.20
C MET A 290 22.99 2.58 -3.70
N CYS A 291 22.56 1.49 -4.31
CA CYS A 291 22.25 1.39 -5.74
C CYS A 291 20.74 1.30 -6.04
N MET A 292 19.88 1.76 -5.12
CA MET A 292 18.42 1.56 -5.19
C MET A 292 17.80 2.12 -6.48
N ASP A 293 18.29 3.25 -6.99
CA ASP A 293 17.80 3.84 -8.24
C ASP A 293 17.99 2.91 -9.46
N VAL A 294 18.96 1.99 -9.45
CA VAL A 294 19.11 0.97 -10.50
C VAL A 294 17.95 -0.03 -10.42
N PHE A 295 17.59 -0.50 -9.22
CA PHE A 295 16.46 -1.40 -9.02
C PHE A 295 15.11 -0.74 -9.31
N VAL A 296 14.99 0.57 -9.07
CA VAL A 296 13.82 1.37 -9.48
C VAL A 296 13.79 1.53 -11.00
N ASP A 297 14.92 1.81 -11.66
CA ASP A 297 15.03 1.89 -13.12
C ASP A 297 14.69 0.55 -13.83
N LEU A 298 14.94 -0.60 -13.19
CA LEU A 298 14.48 -1.91 -13.72
C LEU A 298 12.96 -2.02 -13.87
N LEU A 299 12.15 -1.13 -13.26
CA LEU A 299 10.69 -1.06 -13.43
C LEU A 299 10.25 -0.04 -14.50
N SER A 300 11.21 0.61 -15.17
CA SER A 300 10.93 1.60 -16.22
C SER A 300 10.53 0.92 -17.55
N PRO A 301 9.68 1.54 -18.39
CA PRO A 301 9.05 0.91 -19.55
C PRO A 301 10.00 0.56 -20.72
N LYS A 302 11.32 0.71 -20.54
CA LYS A 302 12.34 0.20 -21.48
C LYS A 302 12.65 -1.28 -21.25
N TRP A 303 12.30 -1.83 -20.09
CA TRP A 303 12.53 -3.23 -19.74
C TRP A 303 11.34 -4.12 -20.10
N PRO A 304 11.55 -5.43 -20.34
CA PRO A 304 10.48 -6.37 -20.62
C PRO A 304 9.80 -6.87 -19.33
N VAL A 305 8.60 -7.44 -19.49
CA VAL A 305 7.72 -7.90 -18.39
C VAL A 305 8.42 -8.87 -17.43
N GLU A 306 9.31 -9.72 -17.95
CA GLU A 306 10.10 -10.67 -17.18
C GLU A 306 11.10 -9.96 -16.24
N VAL A 307 11.72 -8.87 -16.68
CA VAL A 307 12.61 -8.06 -15.84
C VAL A 307 11.82 -7.34 -14.75
N HIS A 308 10.62 -6.83 -15.07
CA HIS A 308 9.74 -6.23 -14.06
C HIS A 308 9.36 -7.25 -12.97
N LYS A 309 9.10 -8.51 -13.34
CA LYS A 309 8.78 -9.60 -12.40
C LYS A 309 9.95 -9.92 -11.44
N GLU A 310 11.18 -9.98 -11.95
CA GLU A 310 12.38 -10.23 -11.14
C GLU A 310 12.73 -9.02 -10.26
N ALA A 311 12.58 -7.79 -10.77
CA ALA A 311 12.80 -6.57 -10.00
C ALA A 311 11.82 -6.46 -8.82
N LEU A 312 10.52 -6.72 -9.05
CA LEU A 312 9.52 -6.75 -7.97
C LEU A 312 9.79 -7.87 -6.95
N SER A 313 10.15 -9.07 -7.41
CA SER A 313 10.52 -10.19 -6.52
C SER A 313 11.74 -9.84 -5.65
N THR A 314 12.70 -9.08 -6.20
CA THR A 314 13.86 -8.57 -5.45
C THR A 314 13.46 -7.52 -4.42
N LEU A 315 12.61 -6.58 -4.78
CA LEU A 315 12.08 -5.58 -3.85
C LEU A 315 11.24 -6.22 -2.73
N GLU A 316 10.49 -7.28 -3.01
CA GLU A 316 9.74 -8.08 -2.03
C GLU A 316 10.65 -8.70 -0.96
N CYS A 317 11.80 -9.26 -1.34
CA CYS A 317 12.81 -9.78 -0.40
C CYS A 317 13.31 -8.69 0.56
N LEU A 318 13.42 -7.45 0.10
CA LEU A 318 14.08 -6.34 0.79
C LEU A 318 13.17 -5.53 1.73
N VAL A 319 11.85 -5.74 1.73
CA VAL A 319 10.89 -4.98 2.57
C VAL A 319 11.19 -5.05 4.07
N LYS A 320 11.93 -6.07 4.52
CA LYS A 320 12.33 -6.26 5.92
C LYS A 320 13.40 -5.26 6.37
N TYR A 321 14.23 -4.76 5.45
CA TYR A 321 15.37 -3.89 5.74
C TYR A 321 14.93 -2.42 5.66
N GLN A 322 14.94 -1.72 6.79
CA GLN A 322 14.42 -0.35 6.87
C GLN A 322 15.22 0.63 6.00
N ASP A 323 16.53 0.42 5.86
CA ASP A 323 17.39 1.29 5.05
C ASP A 323 17.03 1.19 3.56
N CYS A 324 16.83 -0.03 3.03
CA CYS A 324 16.30 -0.27 1.69
C CYS A 324 14.93 0.42 1.49
N VAL A 325 14.01 0.25 2.43
CA VAL A 325 12.66 0.85 2.38
C VAL A 325 12.72 2.38 2.41
N SER A 326 13.66 2.94 3.17
CA SER A 326 13.89 4.39 3.22
C SER A 326 14.48 4.90 1.91
N SER A 327 15.50 4.23 1.35
CA SER A 327 16.15 4.58 0.08
C SER A 327 15.14 4.56 -1.08
N LEU A 328 14.30 3.52 -1.16
CA LEU A 328 13.19 3.43 -2.11
C LEU A 328 12.24 4.63 -2.00
N GLY A 329 11.97 5.09 -0.77
CA GLY A 329 11.12 6.25 -0.48
C GLY A 329 11.74 7.61 -0.82
N HIS A 330 13.05 7.69 -1.09
CA HIS A 330 13.72 8.90 -1.59
C HIS A 330 13.67 9.01 -3.12
N SER A 331 13.44 7.91 -3.84
CA SER A 331 13.39 7.92 -5.31
C SER A 331 12.06 8.50 -5.81
N GLU A 332 12.08 9.73 -6.33
CA GLU A 332 10.86 10.46 -6.76
C GLU A 332 10.09 9.78 -7.91
N VAL A 333 10.74 8.87 -8.64
CA VAL A 333 10.19 8.20 -9.83
C VAL A 333 9.61 6.81 -9.54
N VAL A 334 9.79 6.25 -8.34
CA VAL A 334 9.37 4.87 -8.04
C VAL A 334 7.86 4.67 -8.21
N VAL A 335 7.04 5.60 -7.70
CA VAL A 335 5.58 5.54 -7.84
C VAL A 335 5.14 5.75 -9.29
N SER A 336 5.89 6.56 -10.04
CA SER A 336 5.67 6.77 -11.47
C SER A 336 5.89 5.46 -12.25
N TYR A 337 6.95 4.71 -11.97
CA TYR A 337 7.15 3.39 -12.59
C TYR A 337 6.10 2.37 -12.13
N PHE A 338 5.70 2.36 -10.85
CA PHE A 338 4.56 1.55 -10.41
C PHE A 338 3.26 1.87 -11.19
N ILE A 339 2.98 3.15 -11.48
CA ILE A 339 1.82 3.55 -12.30
C ILE A 339 1.93 2.99 -13.74
N LEU A 340 3.12 3.00 -14.34
CA LEU A 340 3.32 2.45 -15.69
C LEU A 340 3.19 0.93 -15.72
N VAL A 341 3.81 0.23 -14.75
CA VAL A 341 3.71 -1.23 -14.60
C VAL A 341 2.25 -1.66 -14.43
N LEU A 342 1.50 -0.99 -13.54
CA LEU A 342 0.07 -1.24 -13.33
C LEU A 342 -0.79 -1.02 -14.60
N ARG A 343 -0.34 -0.24 -15.59
CA ARG A 343 -1.12 0.03 -16.81
C ARG A 343 -0.72 -0.84 -18.00
N LYS A 344 0.54 -1.28 -18.10
CA LYS A 344 1.12 -1.88 -19.32
C LYS A 344 1.51 -3.36 -19.20
N ASP A 345 1.80 -3.86 -18.02
CA ASP A 345 2.32 -5.21 -17.84
C ASP A 345 1.23 -6.30 -17.81
N SER A 346 1.68 -7.56 -17.77
CA SER A 346 0.80 -8.73 -17.65
C SER A 346 0.03 -8.76 -16.34
N GLU A 347 -1.12 -9.44 -16.33
CA GLU A 347 -1.98 -9.56 -15.15
C GLU A 347 -1.25 -10.16 -13.93
N GLU A 348 -0.25 -11.02 -14.15
CA GLU A 348 0.62 -11.58 -13.09
C GLU A 348 1.45 -10.50 -12.40
N VAL A 349 2.16 -9.67 -13.19
CA VAL A 349 3.05 -8.62 -12.67
C VAL A 349 2.23 -7.53 -11.97
N VAL A 350 1.07 -7.18 -12.52
CA VAL A 350 0.09 -6.29 -11.87
C VAL A 350 -0.35 -6.85 -10.51
N GLU A 351 -0.62 -8.16 -10.41
CA GLU A 351 -1.00 -8.77 -9.13
C GLU A 351 0.15 -8.79 -8.12
N SER A 352 1.38 -9.13 -8.53
CA SER A 352 2.56 -9.05 -7.67
C SER A 352 2.79 -7.62 -7.17
N LEU A 353 2.73 -6.62 -8.05
CA LEU A 353 2.87 -5.22 -7.64
C LEU A 353 1.76 -4.79 -6.67
N LEU A 354 0.51 -5.20 -6.86
CA LEU A 354 -0.57 -4.90 -5.90
C LEU A 354 -0.36 -5.59 -4.54
N LYS A 355 0.19 -6.82 -4.51
CA LYS A 355 0.59 -7.49 -3.26
C LYS A 355 1.71 -6.71 -2.56
N TYR A 356 2.79 -6.41 -3.29
CA TYR A 356 3.93 -5.62 -2.83
C TYR A 356 3.51 -4.27 -2.27
N LEU A 357 2.73 -3.48 -3.04
CA LEU A 357 2.16 -2.20 -2.61
C LEU A 357 1.42 -2.33 -1.28
N SER A 358 0.63 -3.39 -1.10
CA SER A 358 -0.07 -3.63 0.14
C SER A 358 0.88 -3.89 1.34
N VAL A 359 2.08 -4.43 1.14
CA VAL A 359 3.04 -4.67 2.23
C VAL A 359 3.91 -3.43 2.49
N ILE A 360 4.35 -2.72 1.45
CA ILE A 360 5.26 -1.58 1.57
C ILE A 360 4.57 -0.28 2.02
N ILE A 361 3.30 -0.04 1.65
CA ILE A 361 2.59 1.22 1.96
C ILE A 361 2.51 1.52 3.47
N PRO A 362 2.19 0.56 4.37
CA PRO A 362 2.19 0.79 5.81
C PRO A 362 3.59 1.06 6.42
N VAL A 363 4.67 0.67 5.72
CA VAL A 363 6.05 0.76 6.22
C VAL A 363 6.73 2.03 5.69
N CYS A 364 6.59 2.32 4.39
CA CYS A 364 7.23 3.46 3.73
C CYS A 364 6.30 4.68 3.67
N ARG A 365 6.38 5.58 4.67
CA ARG A 365 5.53 6.78 4.67
C ARG A 365 5.82 7.74 3.51
N SER A 366 7.07 7.84 3.05
CA SER A 366 7.41 8.65 1.87
C SER A 366 6.65 8.18 0.62
N LEU A 367 6.44 6.87 0.48
CA LEU A 367 5.65 6.29 -0.61
C LEU A 367 4.17 6.70 -0.55
N VAL A 368 3.60 6.91 0.65
CA VAL A 368 2.22 7.43 0.81
C VAL A 368 2.11 8.87 0.30
N GLN A 369 3.16 9.68 0.51
CA GLN A 369 3.21 11.03 -0.05
C GLN A 369 3.36 11.00 -1.57
N LEU A 370 4.31 10.23 -2.10
CA LEU A 370 4.47 10.03 -3.54
C LEU A 370 3.20 9.43 -4.19
N ALA A 371 2.44 8.58 -3.49
CA ALA A 371 1.16 8.04 -3.98
C ALA A 371 0.06 9.11 -4.13
N LEU A 372 0.06 10.14 -3.27
CA LEU A 372 -0.79 11.33 -3.45
C LEU A 372 -0.25 12.20 -4.58
N ASP A 373 1.04 12.55 -4.52
CA ASP A 373 1.71 13.52 -5.38
C ASP A 373 1.84 13.03 -6.85
N LYS A 374 1.84 11.72 -7.10
CA LYS A 374 1.86 11.12 -8.45
C LYS A 374 0.48 10.59 -8.91
N GLY A 375 -0.54 10.62 -8.04
CA GLY A 375 -1.90 10.19 -8.39
C GLY A 375 -2.13 8.66 -8.42
N LEU A 376 -1.28 7.85 -7.76
CA LEU A 376 -1.40 6.38 -7.71
C LEU A 376 -2.79 5.91 -7.25
N TYR A 377 -3.38 6.63 -6.30
CA TYR A 377 -4.72 6.33 -5.78
C TYR A 377 -5.81 6.32 -6.87
N ILE A 378 -5.62 7.07 -7.97
CA ILE A 378 -6.58 7.12 -9.09
C ILE A 378 -6.51 5.84 -9.91
N LEU A 379 -5.31 5.29 -10.15
CA LEU A 379 -5.18 3.97 -10.79
C LEU A 379 -5.82 2.87 -9.93
N LEU A 380 -5.58 2.90 -8.62
CA LEU A 380 -6.21 1.95 -7.69
C LEU A 380 -7.74 2.07 -7.68
N LEU A 381 -8.30 3.29 -7.75
CA LEU A 381 -9.73 3.51 -7.96
C LEU A 381 -10.20 2.96 -9.32
N GLY A 382 -9.37 3.02 -10.36
CA GLY A 382 -9.63 2.44 -11.68
C GLY A 382 -9.79 0.92 -11.62
N PHE A 383 -8.91 0.23 -10.89
CA PHE A 383 -9.01 -1.21 -10.64
C PHE A 383 -10.29 -1.63 -9.93
N LEU A 384 -10.93 -0.75 -9.14
CA LEU A 384 -12.25 -1.04 -8.55
C LEU A 384 -13.33 -1.28 -9.61
N SER A 385 -13.18 -0.72 -10.82
CA SER A 385 -14.08 -0.92 -11.95
C SER A 385 -13.71 -2.13 -12.85
N SER A 386 -12.58 -2.79 -12.58
CA SER A 386 -12.13 -3.98 -13.34
C SER A 386 -13.01 -5.21 -13.06
N ARG A 387 -13.10 -6.13 -14.03
CA ARG A 387 -13.84 -7.40 -13.91
C ARG A 387 -13.09 -8.45 -13.07
N THR A 388 -11.79 -8.29 -12.86
CA THR A 388 -10.93 -9.28 -12.19
C THR A 388 -11.03 -9.13 -10.67
N GLY A 389 -11.79 -10.01 -10.00
CA GLY A 389 -12.10 -9.87 -8.56
C GLY A 389 -10.87 -9.83 -7.63
N GLN A 390 -9.80 -10.56 -7.97
CA GLN A 390 -8.57 -10.63 -7.18
C GLN A 390 -7.77 -9.32 -7.22
N GLN A 391 -7.52 -8.77 -8.40
CA GLN A 391 -6.91 -7.44 -8.56
C GLN A 391 -7.75 -6.34 -7.89
N ARG A 392 -9.08 -6.42 -8.02
CA ARG A 392 -10.02 -5.48 -7.38
C ARG A 392 -9.87 -5.46 -5.86
N LEU A 393 -9.82 -6.64 -5.23
CA LEU A 393 -9.63 -6.78 -3.78
C LEU A 393 -8.24 -6.29 -3.33
N SER A 394 -7.19 -6.60 -4.09
CA SER A 394 -5.83 -6.14 -3.81
C SER A 394 -5.71 -4.61 -3.91
N ALA A 395 -6.33 -3.99 -4.92
CA ALA A 395 -6.39 -2.53 -5.07
C ALA A 395 -7.21 -1.86 -3.95
N ALA A 396 -8.36 -2.43 -3.56
CA ALA A 396 -9.13 -1.96 -2.41
C ALA A 396 -8.34 -2.08 -1.08
N THR A 397 -7.52 -3.13 -0.95
CA THR A 397 -6.63 -3.32 0.21
C THR A 397 -5.50 -2.29 0.23
N CYS A 398 -4.93 -1.94 -0.93
CA CYS A 398 -3.94 -0.85 -1.03
C CYS A 398 -4.56 0.52 -0.68
N LEU A 399 -5.76 0.81 -1.19
CA LEU A 399 -6.50 2.05 -0.85
C LEU A 399 -6.84 2.13 0.64
N SER A 400 -7.28 1.02 1.25
CA SER A 400 -7.52 0.94 2.69
C SER A 400 -6.28 1.34 3.49
N LYS A 401 -5.13 0.73 3.20
CA LYS A 401 -3.84 1.04 3.84
C LYS A 401 -3.36 2.48 3.60
N LEU A 402 -3.63 3.05 2.42
CA LEU A 402 -3.38 4.46 2.15
C LEU A 402 -4.28 5.39 2.99
N PHE A 403 -5.54 5.02 3.22
CA PHE A 403 -6.47 5.79 4.06
C PHE A 403 -6.19 5.65 5.57
N GLU A 404 -5.45 4.62 6.00
CA GLU A 404 -5.02 4.41 7.39
C GLU A 404 -3.89 5.35 7.84
N ASP A 405 -3.08 5.90 6.93
CA ASP A 405 -2.03 6.85 7.31
C ASP A 405 -2.60 8.09 8.02
N LYS A 406 -1.88 8.54 9.07
CA LYS A 406 -2.37 9.56 9.99
C LYS A 406 -2.28 11.00 9.46
N LEU A 407 -1.44 11.28 8.46
CA LEU A 407 -1.23 12.66 7.95
C LEU A 407 -1.80 12.87 6.54
N ILE A 408 -1.61 11.88 5.67
CA ILE A 408 -1.89 11.95 4.23
C ILE A 408 -3.18 11.19 3.92
N GLY A 409 -3.48 10.11 4.67
CA GLY A 409 -4.72 9.33 4.56
C GLY A 409 -6.01 10.18 4.55
N PRO A 410 -6.18 11.20 5.42
CA PRO A 410 -7.34 12.09 5.35
C PRO A 410 -7.44 12.89 4.03
N LYS A 411 -6.31 13.36 3.49
CA LYS A 411 -6.26 14.07 2.20
C LYS A 411 -6.60 13.14 1.04
N LEU A 412 -6.06 11.91 1.07
CA LEU A 412 -6.35 10.85 0.10
C LEU A 412 -7.83 10.45 0.14
N LEU A 413 -8.43 10.33 1.32
CA LEU A 413 -9.86 10.04 1.48
C LEU A 413 -10.73 11.16 0.92
N ILE A 414 -10.40 12.44 1.18
CA ILE A 414 -11.09 13.60 0.58
C ILE A 414 -10.97 13.59 -0.96
N ASN A 415 -9.79 13.28 -1.50
CA ASN A 415 -9.59 13.20 -2.95
C ASN A 415 -10.31 12.00 -3.58
N ALA A 416 -10.35 10.84 -2.92
CA ALA A 416 -11.10 9.68 -3.36
C ALA A 416 -12.62 9.92 -3.30
N SER A 417 -13.11 10.64 -2.28
CA SER A 417 -14.53 10.95 -2.11
C SER A 417 -15.11 11.89 -3.17
N LYS A 418 -14.25 12.51 -4.00
CA LYS A 418 -14.67 13.25 -5.20
C LYS A 418 -15.21 12.33 -6.29
N PHE A 419 -14.68 11.10 -6.39
CA PHE A 419 -15.06 10.11 -7.39
C PHE A 419 -16.08 9.11 -6.86
N LEU A 420 -15.92 8.67 -5.61
CA LEU A 420 -16.66 7.58 -5.00
C LEU A 420 -17.42 8.09 -3.75
N PRO A 421 -18.67 7.66 -3.47
CA PRO A 421 -19.37 8.06 -2.26
C PRO A 421 -18.56 7.81 -0.99
N ALA A 422 -18.51 8.80 -0.09
CA ALA A 422 -17.70 8.75 1.13
C ALA A 422 -17.99 7.50 1.99
N VAL A 423 -19.24 7.05 2.03
CA VAL A 423 -19.68 5.80 2.66
C VAL A 423 -18.87 4.60 2.18
N ILE A 424 -18.63 4.46 0.88
CA ILE A 424 -17.87 3.34 0.32
C ILE A 424 -16.38 3.47 0.65
N CYS A 425 -15.84 4.70 0.69
CA CYS A 425 -14.46 4.96 1.12
C CYS A 425 -14.25 4.62 2.60
N GLU A 426 -15.17 5.01 3.48
CA GLU A 426 -15.16 4.63 4.92
C GLU A 426 -15.30 3.11 5.09
N THR A 427 -16.21 2.45 4.35
CA THR A 427 -16.34 0.99 4.36
C THR A 427 -15.05 0.31 3.89
N MET A 428 -14.37 0.84 2.87
CA MET A 428 -13.11 0.29 2.36
C MET A 428 -11.96 0.40 3.37
N LYS A 429 -11.89 1.51 4.11
CA LYS A 429 -10.93 1.69 5.20
C LYS A 429 -11.15 0.67 6.33
N GLY A 430 -12.39 0.25 6.60
CA GLY A 430 -12.68 -0.78 7.60
C GLY A 430 -12.58 -2.22 7.09
N ASN A 431 -13.09 -2.50 5.89
CA ASN A 431 -13.16 -3.84 5.30
C ASN A 431 -13.19 -3.74 3.75
N PRO A 432 -12.07 -4.01 3.05
CA PRO A 432 -12.01 -3.90 1.59
C PRO A 432 -12.91 -4.92 0.89
N THR A 433 -13.10 -6.12 1.45
CA THR A 433 -13.98 -7.15 0.88
C THR A 433 -15.44 -6.72 0.87
N GLN A 434 -15.93 -6.14 1.98
CA GLN A 434 -17.29 -5.59 2.03
C GLN A 434 -17.44 -4.36 1.13
N ALA A 435 -16.40 -3.52 0.97
CA ALA A 435 -16.44 -2.43 0.02
C ALA A 435 -16.57 -2.91 -1.44
N CYS A 436 -15.88 -4.00 -1.83
CA CYS A 436 -16.07 -4.62 -3.14
C CYS A 436 -17.50 -5.14 -3.37
N LEU A 437 -18.11 -5.78 -2.37
CA LEU A 437 -19.51 -6.22 -2.45
C LEU A 437 -20.49 -5.03 -2.55
N LEU A 438 -20.24 -3.97 -1.79
CA LEU A 438 -21.02 -2.73 -1.83
C LEU A 438 -20.90 -2.04 -3.20
N LEU A 439 -19.71 -2.04 -3.79
CA LEU A 439 -19.45 -1.52 -5.14
C LEU A 439 -20.26 -2.25 -6.22
N ASP A 440 -20.45 -3.56 -6.14
CA ASP A 440 -21.28 -4.31 -7.11
C ASP A 440 -22.79 -4.16 -6.85
N SER A 441 -23.19 -3.90 -5.60
CA SER A 441 -24.60 -3.80 -5.21
C SER A 441 -25.32 -2.56 -5.78
N ASN A 442 -26.63 -2.68 -6.01
CA ASN A 442 -27.52 -1.53 -6.20
C ASN A 442 -28.05 -1.09 -4.83
N GLN A 443 -27.78 0.14 -4.43
CA GLN A 443 -28.27 0.75 -3.19
C GLN A 443 -28.88 2.11 -3.50
N GLU A 444 -30.15 2.28 -3.19
CA GLU A 444 -30.84 3.58 -3.24
C GLU A 444 -31.51 3.80 -1.88
N ASN A 445 -30.72 4.36 -0.97
CA ASN A 445 -31.12 4.71 0.38
C ASN A 445 -30.71 6.16 0.69
N PRO A 446 -31.19 6.76 1.79
CA PRO A 446 -30.98 8.18 2.08
C PRO A 446 -29.52 8.61 2.17
N GLU A 447 -28.58 7.74 2.55
CA GLU A 447 -27.14 8.05 2.64
C GLU A 447 -26.34 7.67 1.39
N LEU A 448 -26.92 6.85 0.51
CA LEU A 448 -26.22 6.27 -0.63
C LEU A 448 -27.19 6.01 -1.78
N ILE A 449 -27.06 6.82 -2.83
CA ILE A 449 -27.55 6.50 -4.17
C ILE A 449 -26.37 5.98 -4.99
N TRP A 450 -26.31 4.66 -5.15
CA TRP A 450 -25.30 3.91 -5.90
C TRP A 450 -25.98 2.87 -6.79
N ASN A 451 -26.18 3.26 -8.04
CA ASN A 451 -26.88 2.48 -9.06
C ASN A 451 -26.03 2.31 -10.32
N GLU A 452 -26.51 1.55 -11.29
CA GLU A 452 -25.72 1.20 -12.48
C GLU A 452 -25.26 2.42 -13.29
N THR A 453 -26.08 3.48 -13.37
CA THR A 453 -25.72 4.72 -14.08
C THR A 453 -24.58 5.46 -13.37
N LYS A 454 -24.63 5.57 -12.03
CA LYS A 454 -23.51 6.13 -11.23
C LYS A 454 -22.27 5.25 -11.28
N ARG A 455 -22.38 3.92 -11.25
CA ARG A 455 -21.24 3.00 -11.46
C ARG A 455 -20.58 3.18 -12.82
N ARG A 456 -21.38 3.30 -13.88
CA ARG A 456 -20.89 3.51 -15.25
C ARG A 456 -20.22 4.87 -15.40
N LYS A 457 -20.78 5.94 -14.81
CA LYS A 457 -20.14 7.27 -14.75
C LYS A 457 -18.84 7.26 -13.94
N PHE A 458 -18.81 6.57 -12.80
CA PHE A 458 -17.59 6.38 -11.99
C PHE A 458 -16.50 5.70 -12.82
N ALA A 459 -16.80 4.54 -13.43
CA ALA A 459 -15.85 3.78 -14.23
C ALA A 459 -15.29 4.60 -15.41
N SER A 460 -16.15 5.30 -16.17
CA SER A 460 -15.69 6.13 -17.28
C SER A 460 -14.87 7.35 -16.82
N THR A 461 -15.29 8.03 -15.76
CA THR A 461 -14.59 9.22 -15.24
C THR A 461 -13.23 8.86 -14.66
N VAL A 462 -13.16 7.81 -13.84
CA VAL A 462 -11.89 7.37 -13.23
C VAL A 462 -10.93 6.83 -14.29
N THR A 463 -11.41 6.06 -15.27
CA THR A 463 -10.55 5.62 -16.39
C THR A 463 -9.98 6.81 -17.17
N ALA A 464 -10.81 7.79 -17.52
CA ALA A 464 -10.38 8.98 -18.27
C ALA A 464 -9.46 9.93 -17.47
N VAL A 465 -9.43 9.83 -16.13
CA VAL A 465 -8.43 10.53 -15.31
C VAL A 465 -7.16 9.67 -15.16
N ALA A 466 -7.29 8.36 -14.90
CA ALA A 466 -6.16 7.44 -14.83
C ALA A 466 -5.32 7.44 -16.11
N ASP A 467 -5.95 7.48 -17.29
CA ASP A 467 -5.24 7.60 -18.57
C ASP A 467 -4.46 8.90 -18.71
N ARG A 468 -4.96 10.02 -18.15
CA ARG A 468 -4.23 11.30 -18.12
C ARG A 468 -3.07 11.27 -17.14
N VAL A 469 -3.23 10.65 -15.97
CA VAL A 469 -2.13 10.42 -15.01
C VAL A 469 -1.02 9.59 -15.65
N VAL A 470 -1.37 8.50 -16.35
CA VAL A 470 -0.39 7.68 -17.09
C VAL A 470 0.32 8.51 -18.17
N GLN A 471 -0.42 9.23 -19.01
CA GLN A 471 0.19 10.08 -20.06
C GLN A 471 1.08 11.20 -19.50
N GLN A 472 0.77 11.73 -18.31
CA GLN A 472 1.62 12.71 -17.63
C GLN A 472 2.93 12.05 -17.15
N VAL A 473 2.82 10.88 -16.53
CA VAL A 473 3.96 10.09 -16.03
C VAL A 473 4.86 9.59 -17.17
N GLU A 474 4.28 9.16 -18.31
CA GLU A 474 5.03 8.77 -19.50
C GLU A 474 5.89 9.91 -20.08
N LYS A 475 5.39 11.15 -20.03
CA LYS A 475 6.11 12.33 -20.52
C LYS A 475 7.17 12.81 -19.56
N ASN A 476 6.91 12.73 -18.25
CA ASN A 476 7.84 13.14 -17.21
C ASN A 476 7.56 12.37 -15.90
N PRO A 477 8.33 11.31 -15.58
CA PRO A 477 8.19 10.55 -14.34
C PRO A 477 8.33 11.40 -13.06
N SER A 478 9.06 12.52 -13.12
CA SER A 478 9.26 13.42 -11.99
C SER A 478 8.12 14.44 -11.83
N ALA A 479 7.17 14.54 -12.76
CA ALA A 479 6.05 15.47 -12.62
C ALA A 479 5.12 15.12 -11.43
N THR A 480 4.47 16.14 -10.88
CA THR A 480 3.47 16.01 -9.81
C THR A 480 2.08 16.13 -10.40
N TYR A 481 1.19 15.22 -10.04
CA TYR A 481 -0.24 15.28 -10.38
C TYR A 481 -0.95 16.32 -9.51
N SER A 482 -1.82 17.12 -10.12
CA SER A 482 -2.62 18.13 -9.43
C SER A 482 -4.05 18.11 -9.95
N PHE A 483 -5.02 18.23 -9.04
CA PHE A 483 -6.43 18.09 -9.36
C PHE A 483 -6.97 19.34 -10.09
N GLY A 484 -7.21 19.22 -11.39
CA GLY A 484 -7.44 20.34 -12.32
C GLY A 484 -8.90 20.72 -12.56
N GLU A 485 -9.11 21.83 -13.28
CA GLU A 485 -10.45 22.35 -13.59
C GLU A 485 -11.28 21.42 -14.51
N GLU A 486 -10.65 20.74 -15.46
CA GLU A 486 -11.30 19.75 -16.33
C GLU A 486 -11.89 18.57 -15.54
N GLU A 487 -11.20 18.14 -14.48
CA GLU A 487 -11.64 17.02 -13.64
C GLU A 487 -12.80 17.44 -12.74
N GLN A 488 -12.77 18.68 -12.24
CA GLN A 488 -13.93 19.30 -11.60
C GLN A 488 -15.12 19.38 -12.57
N GLN A 489 -14.89 19.69 -13.85
CA GLN A 489 -15.96 19.75 -14.86
C GLN A 489 -16.56 18.38 -15.18
N LEU A 490 -15.76 17.31 -15.23
CA LEU A 490 -16.23 15.93 -15.39
C LEU A 490 -17.06 15.43 -14.19
N LEU A 491 -16.66 15.83 -12.99
CA LEU A 491 -17.35 15.46 -11.75
C LEU A 491 -18.61 16.29 -11.46
N LYS A 492 -18.75 17.50 -12.03
CA LYS A 492 -20.00 18.28 -11.98
C LYS A 492 -21.15 17.48 -12.58
N ALA A 493 -21.91 16.79 -11.73
CA ALA A 493 -23.25 16.37 -12.04
C ALA A 493 -24.19 17.59 -11.98
N PRO A 494 -25.27 17.63 -12.77
CA PRO A 494 -26.37 18.53 -12.45
C PRO A 494 -26.87 18.17 -11.05
N VAL A 495 -27.01 19.16 -10.17
CA VAL A 495 -27.54 18.99 -8.81
C VAL A 495 -29.06 18.84 -8.93
N THR A 496 -29.51 17.64 -9.30
CA THR A 496 -30.94 17.32 -9.45
C THR A 496 -31.59 16.96 -8.11
N ASP A 497 -30.81 16.48 -7.15
CA ASP A 497 -31.29 16.02 -5.85
C ASP A 497 -30.71 16.86 -4.72
N ALA A 498 -31.58 17.37 -3.84
CA ALA A 498 -31.18 18.09 -2.64
C ALA A 498 -30.49 17.12 -1.65
N CYS A 499 -29.16 17.19 -1.61
CA CYS A 499 -28.31 16.41 -0.71
C CYS A 499 -27.68 17.33 0.34
N VAL A 500 -27.87 17.00 1.62
CA VAL A 500 -27.48 17.82 2.77
C VAL A 500 -26.77 16.94 3.80
N GLY A 501 -25.56 17.31 4.21
CA GLY A 501 -24.73 16.48 5.09
C GLY A 501 -24.42 15.07 4.56
N GLY A 502 -24.54 14.86 3.24
CA GLY A 502 -24.43 13.54 2.59
C GLY A 502 -25.72 12.73 2.54
N VAL A 503 -26.86 13.28 2.99
CA VAL A 503 -28.18 12.63 2.97
C VAL A 503 -29.07 13.25 1.88
N TYR A 504 -29.66 12.40 1.04
CA TYR A 504 -30.62 12.78 0.00
C TYR A 504 -32.01 12.95 0.61
N LEU A 505 -32.48 14.20 0.73
CA LEU A 505 -33.67 14.54 1.50
C LEU A 505 -34.96 13.89 0.94
N SER A 506 -35.09 13.83 -0.39
CA SER A 506 -36.24 13.21 -1.05
C SER A 506 -36.42 11.74 -0.65
N LEU A 507 -35.33 10.96 -0.64
CA LEU A 507 -35.34 9.56 -0.24
C LEU A 507 -35.52 9.40 1.28
N TYR A 508 -34.97 10.31 2.10
CA TYR A 508 -35.18 10.27 3.55
C TYR A 508 -36.66 10.50 3.93
N ARG A 509 -37.36 11.36 3.19
CA ARG A 509 -38.80 11.59 3.36
C ARG A 509 -39.63 10.34 3.07
N GLU A 510 -39.24 9.55 2.07
CA GLU A 510 -39.90 8.30 1.67
C GLU A 510 -39.56 7.14 2.62
N GLN A 511 -38.29 7.01 3.03
CA GLN A 511 -37.78 5.95 3.90
C GLN A 511 -37.65 6.44 5.36
N SER A 512 -38.78 6.83 5.95
CA SER A 512 -38.83 7.50 7.27
C SER A 512 -38.33 6.67 8.47
N SER A 513 -38.15 5.36 8.31
CA SER A 513 -37.56 4.46 9.32
C SER A 513 -36.04 4.30 9.21
N TRP A 514 -35.38 4.98 8.27
CA TRP A 514 -33.94 4.85 8.06
C TRP A 514 -33.12 5.45 9.20
N ALA A 515 -32.30 4.62 9.84
CA ALA A 515 -31.36 5.05 10.88
C ALA A 515 -30.09 5.68 10.27
N VAL A 516 -30.03 7.00 10.26
CA VAL A 516 -28.85 7.78 9.82
C VAL A 516 -27.65 7.50 10.74
N ARG A 517 -26.46 7.24 10.19
CA ARG A 517 -25.24 6.86 10.93
C ARG A 517 -24.68 8.00 11.79
N LYS A 518 -24.68 9.22 11.24
CA LYS A 518 -24.13 10.43 11.88
C LYS A 518 -25.26 11.47 12.09
N PRO A 519 -26.32 11.14 12.86
CA PRO A 519 -27.55 11.93 12.87
C PRO A 519 -27.34 13.33 13.49
N LYS A 520 -26.39 13.47 14.41
CA LYS A 520 -25.97 14.78 14.95
C LYS A 520 -25.37 15.68 13.87
N GLN A 521 -24.47 15.15 13.04
CA GLN A 521 -23.85 15.92 11.96
C GLN A 521 -24.88 16.31 10.89
N PHE A 522 -25.71 15.35 10.47
CA PHE A 522 -26.79 15.61 9.52
C PHE A 522 -27.77 16.69 10.02
N LEU A 523 -28.15 16.66 11.31
CA LEU A 523 -29.00 17.69 11.92
C LEU A 523 -28.33 19.08 11.92
N THR A 524 -27.03 19.16 12.24
CA THR A 524 -26.24 20.40 12.18
C THR A 524 -26.21 20.97 10.76
N ASP A 525 -25.78 20.17 9.79
CA ASP A 525 -25.66 20.57 8.38
C ASP A 525 -27.02 20.97 7.79
N LEU A 526 -28.09 20.26 8.17
CA LEU A 526 -29.46 20.58 7.76
C LEU A 526 -29.94 21.90 8.36
N ILE A 527 -29.69 22.18 9.65
CA ILE A 527 -30.08 23.46 10.25
C ILE A 527 -29.29 24.62 9.63
N ASP A 528 -27.97 24.48 9.44
CA ASP A 528 -27.16 25.55 8.86
C ASP A 528 -27.55 25.85 7.40
N GLN A 529 -27.81 24.83 6.58
CA GLN A 529 -28.33 25.04 5.22
C GLN A 529 -29.77 25.58 5.22
N TYR A 530 -30.64 25.13 6.14
CA TYR A 530 -32.01 25.66 6.28
C TYR A 530 -31.98 27.15 6.64
N MET A 531 -31.09 27.56 7.54
CA MET A 531 -30.90 28.97 7.92
C MET A 531 -30.34 29.82 6.77
N ALA A 532 -29.47 29.24 5.93
CA ALA A 532 -29.00 29.90 4.72
C ALA A 532 -30.15 30.11 3.72
N GLU A 533 -30.98 29.10 3.47
CA GLU A 533 -32.13 29.20 2.55
C GLU A 533 -33.29 30.06 3.09
N CYS A 534 -33.48 30.15 4.41
CA CYS A 534 -34.34 31.16 5.01
C CYS A 534 -33.83 32.59 4.71
N THR A 535 -32.51 32.76 4.59
CA THR A 535 -31.91 34.07 4.28
C THR A 535 -32.04 34.42 2.79
N THR A 536 -31.91 33.45 1.89
CA THR A 536 -32.14 33.64 0.44
C THR A 536 -33.61 34.00 0.17
N LEU A 537 -34.57 33.36 0.83
CA LEU A 537 -36.01 33.65 0.73
C LEU A 537 -36.45 35.02 1.28
N LEU A 538 -35.62 35.69 2.08
CA LEU A 538 -35.84 37.08 2.52
C LEU A 538 -35.28 38.12 1.53
N SER A 539 -34.46 37.69 0.56
CA SER A 539 -34.07 38.50 -0.59
C SER A 539 -35.16 38.47 -1.66
N LYS A 540 -35.31 39.56 -2.44
CA LYS A 540 -36.55 39.89 -3.15
C LYS A 540 -36.90 39.00 -4.36
N ASP A 541 -36.02 38.12 -4.80
CA ASP A 541 -36.18 37.27 -5.98
C ASP A 541 -36.07 35.78 -5.62
N SER A 542 -37.11 35.22 -4.97
CA SER A 542 -37.12 33.81 -4.56
C SER A 542 -37.93 32.91 -5.54
N PRO A 543 -37.33 31.84 -6.09
CA PRO A 543 -38.08 30.85 -6.86
C PRO A 543 -38.91 29.95 -5.93
N LYS A 544 -40.03 29.40 -6.47
CA LYS A 544 -40.89 28.46 -5.72
C LYS A 544 -40.13 27.23 -5.21
N GLU A 545 -39.12 26.80 -5.95
CA GLU A 545 -38.25 25.66 -5.62
C GLU A 545 -37.58 25.82 -4.25
N THR A 546 -37.25 27.03 -3.81
CA THR A 546 -36.69 27.27 -2.46
C THR A 546 -37.72 27.06 -1.36
N GLN A 547 -39.01 27.31 -1.64
CA GLN A 547 -40.10 27.07 -0.68
C GLN A 547 -40.34 25.57 -0.49
N ASP A 548 -40.40 24.82 -1.59
CA ASP A 548 -40.51 23.36 -1.59
C ASP A 548 -39.29 22.70 -0.91
N LEU A 549 -38.09 23.24 -1.14
CA LEU A 549 -36.86 22.81 -0.48
C LEU A 549 -36.89 23.06 1.04
N LEU A 550 -37.26 24.26 1.51
CA LEU A 550 -37.40 24.53 2.95
C LEU A 550 -38.41 23.59 3.61
N GLN A 551 -39.54 23.33 2.94
CA GLN A 551 -40.54 22.41 3.46
C GLN A 551 -39.99 20.98 3.52
N LEU A 552 -39.29 20.51 2.48
CA LEU A 552 -38.63 19.19 2.47
C LEU A 552 -37.59 19.06 3.61
N MET A 553 -36.75 20.08 3.82
CA MET A 553 -35.75 20.10 4.89
C MET A 553 -36.40 20.00 6.27
N LEU A 554 -37.43 20.79 6.54
CA LEU A 554 -38.21 20.71 7.78
C LEU A 554 -38.85 19.32 7.96
N ASP A 555 -39.46 18.80 6.90
CA ASP A 555 -40.09 17.47 6.88
C ASP A 555 -39.09 16.37 7.26
N CYS A 556 -37.86 16.45 6.77
CA CYS A 556 -36.77 15.55 7.14
C CYS A 556 -36.33 15.75 8.60
N ALA A 557 -36.18 17.01 9.05
CA ALA A 557 -35.76 17.30 10.42
C ALA A 557 -36.77 16.82 11.48
N VAL A 558 -38.07 17.06 11.28
CA VAL A 558 -39.13 16.60 12.19
C VAL A 558 -39.14 15.07 12.28
N ARG A 559 -38.94 14.36 11.16
CA ARG A 559 -38.82 12.89 11.13
C ARG A 559 -37.57 12.37 11.86
N LEU A 560 -36.44 13.08 11.76
CA LEU A 560 -35.21 12.74 12.47
C LEU A 560 -35.34 12.93 13.99
N LEU A 561 -35.98 14.03 14.41
CA LEU A 561 -36.22 14.32 15.83
C LEU A 561 -37.29 13.41 16.46
N SER A 562 -38.30 12.97 15.68
CA SER A 562 -39.32 12.04 16.16
C SER A 562 -38.81 10.59 16.26
N SER A 563 -37.93 10.16 15.34
CA SER A 563 -37.28 8.84 15.40
C SER A 563 -36.16 8.75 16.44
N THR A 564 -35.46 9.85 16.71
CA THR A 564 -34.36 9.92 17.68
C THR A 564 -34.53 11.08 18.66
N PRO A 565 -35.38 10.94 19.70
CA PRO A 565 -35.76 12.05 20.58
C PRO A 565 -34.59 12.65 21.38
N SER A 566 -33.53 11.88 21.65
CA SER A 566 -32.30 12.35 22.32
C SER A 566 -31.49 13.36 21.49
N LEU A 567 -31.79 13.53 20.20
CA LEU A 567 -31.22 14.62 19.39
C LEU A 567 -31.82 15.98 19.73
N ARG A 568 -33.04 16.03 20.27
CA ARG A 568 -33.68 17.30 20.67
C ARG A 568 -32.83 18.00 21.74
N ASP A 569 -32.36 17.26 22.74
CA ASP A 569 -31.45 17.79 23.77
C ASP A 569 -30.11 18.29 23.19
N SER A 570 -29.67 17.71 22.06
CA SER A 570 -28.46 18.16 21.38
C SER A 570 -28.61 19.57 20.78
N LEU A 571 -29.82 19.98 20.37
CA LEU A 571 -30.10 21.33 19.85
C LEU A 571 -29.76 22.42 20.87
N ALA A 572 -30.08 22.18 22.14
CA ALA A 572 -29.76 23.07 23.25
C ALA A 572 -28.24 23.17 23.47
N THR A 573 -27.54 22.03 23.51
CA THR A 573 -26.08 22.01 23.69
C THR A 573 -25.30 22.62 22.52
N MET A 574 -25.86 22.59 21.30
CA MET A 574 -25.25 23.14 20.09
C MET A 574 -25.58 24.64 19.89
N GLY A 575 -26.48 25.23 20.69
CA GLY A 575 -26.84 26.65 20.59
C GLY A 575 -27.71 27.02 19.38
N TYR A 576 -28.43 26.06 18.78
CA TYR A 576 -29.35 26.33 17.66
C TYR A 576 -30.72 26.83 18.11
N VAL A 577 -31.10 26.60 19.37
CA VAL A 577 -32.41 26.94 19.95
C VAL A 577 -32.79 28.41 19.71
N ASP A 578 -31.90 29.35 20.03
CA ASP A 578 -32.16 30.78 19.86
C ASP A 578 -32.22 31.22 18.39
N LYS A 579 -31.45 30.55 17.51
CA LYS A 579 -31.43 30.84 16.07
C LYS A 579 -32.75 30.43 15.42
N LEU A 580 -33.25 29.24 15.76
CA LEU A 580 -34.52 28.71 15.27
C LEU A 580 -35.72 29.47 15.86
N ALA A 581 -35.68 29.82 17.16
CA ALA A 581 -36.75 30.60 17.79
C ALA A 581 -36.96 31.99 17.15
N LYS A 582 -35.91 32.63 16.64
CA LYS A 582 -36.01 33.92 15.92
C LYS A 582 -36.79 33.84 14.61
N GLN A 583 -36.91 32.66 13.98
CA GLN A 583 -37.65 32.50 12.71
C GLN A 583 -39.17 32.73 12.87
N VAL A 584 -39.70 32.55 14.09
CA VAL A 584 -41.11 32.80 14.44
C VAL A 584 -41.48 34.29 14.34
N ALA A 585 -40.50 35.19 14.39
CA ALA A 585 -40.68 36.64 14.23
C ALA A 585 -40.37 37.17 12.81
N SER A 586 -40.27 36.29 11.81
CA SER A 586 -39.99 36.67 10.42
C SER A 586 -41.23 37.21 9.71
N PRO A 587 -41.08 38.03 8.64
CA PRO A 587 -42.21 38.63 7.92
C PRO A 587 -42.85 37.71 6.85
N ASN A 588 -42.34 36.49 6.66
CA ASN A 588 -42.77 35.56 5.61
C ASN A 588 -43.54 34.39 6.24
N GLU A 589 -44.82 34.25 5.87
CA GLU A 589 -45.74 33.25 6.44
C GLU A 589 -45.21 31.80 6.37
N ILE A 590 -44.46 31.44 5.32
CA ILE A 590 -43.86 30.10 5.17
C ILE A 590 -42.75 29.90 6.21
N ILE A 591 -41.90 30.90 6.42
CA ILE A 591 -40.81 30.85 7.41
C ILE A 591 -41.39 30.85 8.83
N VAL A 592 -42.46 31.61 9.09
CA VAL A 592 -43.19 31.59 10.36
C VAL A 592 -43.81 30.22 10.63
N THR A 593 -44.53 29.63 9.66
CA THR A 593 -45.17 28.31 9.80
C THR A 593 -44.12 27.20 10.04
N ASN A 594 -43.01 27.23 9.30
CA ASN A 594 -41.92 26.28 9.48
C ASN A 594 -41.16 26.51 10.80
N GLY A 595 -40.98 27.78 11.20
CA GLY A 595 -40.40 28.19 12.47
C GLY A 595 -41.24 27.73 13.68
N LEU A 596 -42.57 27.82 13.59
CA LEU A 596 -43.49 27.31 14.61
C LEU A 596 -43.43 25.78 14.75
N LYS A 597 -43.24 25.03 13.65
CA LYS A 597 -43.03 23.58 13.69
C LYS A 597 -41.67 23.20 14.33
N TRP A 598 -40.61 23.91 14.00
CA TRP A 598 -39.33 23.81 14.72
C TRP A 598 -39.49 24.13 16.21
N PHE A 599 -40.24 25.18 16.54
CA PHE A 599 -40.54 25.58 17.91
C PHE A 599 -41.27 24.47 18.66
N TYR A 600 -42.31 23.88 18.07
CA TYR A 600 -43.04 22.74 18.62
C TYR A 600 -42.12 21.55 18.95
N GLU A 601 -41.24 21.15 18.04
CA GLU A 601 -40.27 20.08 18.27
C GLU A 601 -39.27 20.42 19.40
N MET A 602 -38.84 21.69 19.51
CA MET A 602 -38.03 22.14 20.65
C MET A 602 -38.78 22.06 21.97
N THR A 603 -40.08 22.40 22.02
CA THR A 603 -40.89 22.31 23.26
C THR A 603 -41.12 20.88 23.77
N GLN A 604 -40.75 19.85 23.00
CA GLN A 604 -40.80 18.45 23.44
C GLN A 604 -39.58 18.02 24.28
N SER A 605 -38.51 18.82 24.35
CA SER A 605 -37.35 18.59 25.23
C SER A 605 -37.35 19.59 26.39
N SER A 606 -37.21 19.10 27.63
CA SER A 606 -37.13 19.94 28.82
C SER A 606 -35.88 20.84 28.84
N LEU A 607 -34.76 20.36 28.28
CA LEU A 607 -33.51 21.13 28.16
C LEU A 607 -33.62 22.27 27.14
N CYS A 608 -34.36 22.04 26.04
CA CYS A 608 -34.72 23.09 25.09
C CYS A 608 -35.67 24.13 25.71
N VAL A 609 -36.66 23.69 26.49
CA VAL A 609 -37.55 24.61 27.22
C VAL A 609 -36.79 25.41 28.28
N GLU A 610 -35.83 24.81 28.99
CA GLU A 610 -34.99 25.50 29.96
C GLU A 610 -34.12 26.58 29.29
N THR A 611 -33.46 26.26 28.17
CA THR A 611 -32.64 27.22 27.43
C THR A 611 -33.47 28.37 26.81
N LEU A 612 -34.64 28.07 26.24
CA LEU A 612 -35.62 29.09 25.81
C LEU A 612 -36.06 30.01 26.98
N CYS A 613 -36.28 29.44 28.17
CA CYS A 613 -36.70 30.20 29.35
C CYS A 613 -35.54 30.95 30.04
N ALA A 614 -34.29 30.53 29.84
CA ALA A 614 -33.11 31.19 30.36
C ALA A 614 -32.77 32.48 29.58
N ASN A 615 -33.09 32.53 28.28
CA ASN A 615 -32.82 33.71 27.46
C ASN A 615 -33.68 34.93 27.89
N ARG A 616 -33.01 36.08 28.02
CA ARG A 616 -33.61 37.37 28.43
C ARG A 616 -34.01 38.26 27.26
N GLU A 617 -33.38 38.10 26.10
CA GLU A 617 -33.66 38.94 24.91
C GLU A 617 -34.80 38.35 24.08
N ASN A 618 -34.74 37.05 23.81
CA ASN A 618 -35.80 36.29 23.15
C ASN A 618 -36.74 35.69 24.21
N ASP A 619 -37.84 36.36 24.55
CA ASP A 619 -38.85 35.74 25.39
C ASP A 619 -39.77 34.83 24.57
N PRO A 620 -39.79 33.50 24.79
CA PRO A 620 -40.60 32.57 23.99
C PRO A 620 -42.09 32.90 24.01
N ILE A 621 -42.60 33.44 25.13
CA ILE A 621 -44.02 33.80 25.27
C ILE A 621 -44.33 35.11 24.54
N ALA A 622 -43.39 36.06 24.49
CA ALA A 622 -43.54 37.26 23.67
C ALA A 622 -43.49 36.92 22.17
N LEU A 623 -42.51 36.12 21.73
CA LEU A 623 -42.37 35.68 20.34
C LEU A 623 -43.66 35.00 19.81
N LEU A 624 -44.26 34.12 20.60
CA LEU A 624 -45.52 33.45 20.23
C LEU A 624 -46.73 34.38 20.21
N ARG A 625 -46.81 35.35 21.13
CA ARG A 625 -47.88 36.37 21.15
C ARG A 625 -47.76 37.32 19.96
N ASP A 626 -46.55 37.77 19.66
CA ASP A 626 -46.28 38.72 18.58
C ASP A 626 -46.44 38.03 17.21
N CYS A 627 -46.10 36.73 17.11
CA CYS A 627 -46.47 35.87 15.99
C CYS A 627 -47.99 35.72 15.82
N HIS A 628 -48.76 35.55 16.90
CA HIS A 628 -50.23 35.50 16.79
C HIS A 628 -50.82 36.83 16.30
N ALA A 629 -50.24 37.97 16.72
CA ALA A 629 -50.66 39.29 16.24
C ALA A 629 -50.38 39.50 14.74
N ALA A 630 -49.32 38.89 14.21
CA ALA A 630 -48.99 38.92 12.78
C ALA A 630 -49.77 37.87 11.95
N HIS A 631 -49.93 36.65 12.45
CA HIS A 631 -50.53 35.51 11.75
C HIS A 631 -51.60 34.79 12.62
N PRO A 632 -52.85 35.29 12.66
CA PRO A 632 -53.91 34.70 13.46
C PRO A 632 -54.31 33.27 13.07
N SER A 633 -54.05 32.87 11.82
CA SER A 633 -54.32 31.53 11.26
C SER A 633 -53.55 30.40 11.96
N GLN A 634 -52.37 30.71 12.53
CA GLN A 634 -51.50 29.72 13.17
C GLN A 634 -51.79 29.47 14.67
N LEU A 635 -52.88 30.05 15.20
CA LEU A 635 -53.28 29.96 16.61
C LEU A 635 -53.29 28.52 17.19
N PRO A 636 -53.75 27.45 16.48
CA PRO A 636 -53.73 26.09 17.02
C PRO A 636 -52.32 25.61 17.37
N ILE A 637 -51.35 25.76 16.45
CA ILE A 637 -49.96 25.33 16.64
C ILE A 637 -49.30 26.15 17.76
N ILE A 638 -49.60 27.46 17.84
CA ILE A 638 -49.12 28.33 18.92
C ILE A 638 -49.59 27.85 20.29
N LEU A 639 -50.87 27.46 20.42
CA LEU A 639 -51.42 26.92 21.67
C LEU A 639 -50.86 25.54 22.01
N GLU A 640 -50.61 24.68 21.03
CA GLU A 640 -49.94 23.39 21.23
C GLU A 640 -48.49 23.58 21.71
N CYS A 641 -47.75 24.53 21.13
CA CYS A 641 -46.41 24.91 21.60
C CYS A 641 -46.44 25.40 23.06
N LEU A 642 -47.38 26.29 23.40
CA LEU A 642 -47.54 26.79 24.76
C LEU A 642 -47.88 25.67 25.75
N GLU A 643 -48.73 24.72 25.36
CA GLU A 643 -49.05 23.55 26.19
C GLU A 643 -47.84 22.67 26.43
N LYS A 644 -47.12 22.26 25.38
CA LYS A 644 -45.93 21.41 25.52
C LYS A 644 -44.83 22.10 26.30
N MET A 645 -44.62 23.39 26.08
CA MET A 645 -43.66 24.19 26.84
C MET A 645 -44.01 24.25 28.34
N VAL A 646 -45.29 24.37 28.71
CA VAL A 646 -45.74 24.35 30.12
C VAL A 646 -45.66 22.95 30.72
N SER A 647 -46.09 21.92 30.00
CA SER A 647 -46.09 20.52 30.48
C SER A 647 -44.69 19.91 30.61
N ASN A 648 -43.72 20.36 29.79
CA ASN A 648 -42.33 19.89 29.83
C ASN A 648 -41.35 20.85 30.53
N ALA A 649 -41.85 21.95 31.12
CA ALA A 649 -41.00 22.88 31.86
C ALA A 649 -40.41 22.22 33.10
N PRO A 650 -39.11 22.42 33.41
CA PRO A 650 -38.56 21.99 34.69
C PRO A 650 -39.24 22.74 35.84
N PRO A 651 -39.43 22.13 37.02
CA PRO A 651 -40.14 22.74 38.16
C PRO A 651 -39.41 23.96 38.77
N GLN A 652 -38.18 24.25 38.34
CA GLN A 652 -37.41 25.45 38.70
C GLN A 652 -37.42 26.52 37.58
N GLY A 653 -38.13 26.28 36.48
CA GLY A 653 -38.10 27.11 35.28
C GLY A 653 -38.86 28.43 35.42
N LYS A 654 -38.32 29.51 34.85
CA LYS A 654 -38.89 30.87 34.85
C LYS A 654 -40.13 31.05 33.95
N ILE A 655 -40.80 29.96 33.59
CA ILE A 655 -41.93 29.99 32.66
C ILE A 655 -43.12 30.75 33.24
N VAL A 656 -43.38 30.61 34.53
CA VAL A 656 -44.45 31.33 35.24
C VAL A 656 -44.13 32.83 35.35
N GLU A 657 -42.87 33.19 35.64
CA GLU A 657 -42.38 34.58 35.66
C GLU A 657 -42.60 35.26 34.29
N LYS A 658 -42.20 34.59 33.19
CA LYS A 658 -42.40 35.07 31.82
C LYS A 658 -43.87 35.10 31.40
N ALA A 659 -44.69 34.14 31.82
CA ALA A 659 -46.13 34.11 31.52
C ALA A 659 -46.88 35.28 32.17
N LEU A 660 -46.56 35.59 33.43
CA LEU A 660 -47.08 36.76 34.15
C LEU A 660 -46.60 38.06 33.51
N ARG A 661 -45.30 38.19 33.22
CA ARG A 661 -44.70 39.38 32.59
C ARG A 661 -45.33 39.73 31.23
N ASN A 662 -45.66 38.71 30.43
CA ASN A 662 -46.24 38.90 29.09
C ASN A 662 -47.77 38.90 29.06
N LYS A 663 -48.45 38.92 30.22
CA LYS A 663 -49.92 38.91 30.37
C LYS A 663 -50.60 37.71 29.68
N LEU A 664 -49.94 36.54 29.66
CA LEU A 664 -50.44 35.35 28.97
C LEU A 664 -51.81 34.90 29.51
N LEU A 665 -52.04 35.04 30.82
CA LEU A 665 -53.33 34.70 31.45
C LEU A 665 -54.48 35.57 30.91
N GLU A 666 -54.28 36.89 30.82
CA GLU A 666 -55.28 37.84 30.28
C GLU A 666 -55.61 37.51 28.82
N PHE A 667 -54.59 37.16 28.02
CA PHE A 667 -54.75 36.75 26.63
C PHE A 667 -55.54 35.44 26.48
N LEU A 668 -55.20 34.40 27.25
CA LEU A 668 -55.88 33.10 27.22
C LEU A 668 -57.34 33.20 27.71
N LEU A 669 -57.61 34.00 28.74
CA LEU A 669 -58.97 34.27 29.21
C LEU A 669 -59.78 35.08 28.17
N GLY A 670 -59.16 36.08 27.53
CA GLY A 670 -59.78 36.85 26.45
C GLY A 670 -60.15 36.02 25.21
N LEU A 671 -59.39 34.95 24.91
CA LEU A 671 -59.73 33.96 23.87
C LEU A 671 -60.91 33.04 24.28
N LEU A 672 -61.02 32.69 25.57
CA LEU A 672 -62.18 31.97 26.10
C LEU A 672 -63.45 32.83 26.11
N GLU A 673 -63.33 34.12 26.37
CA GLU A 673 -64.43 35.10 26.41
C GLU A 673 -65.00 35.43 25.03
N LYS A 674 -64.13 35.79 24.06
CA LYS A 674 -64.56 36.25 22.73
C LYS A 674 -65.06 35.10 21.85
N GLY A 675 -64.66 33.87 22.16
CA GLY A 675 -64.83 32.72 21.28
C GLY A 675 -63.88 32.78 20.09
N VAL A 676 -63.52 31.59 19.58
CA VAL A 676 -62.62 31.49 18.43
C VAL A 676 -63.46 31.51 17.16
N ASN A 677 -63.19 32.46 16.25
CA ASN A 677 -63.96 32.65 15.04
C ASN A 677 -63.76 31.45 14.07
N PRO A 678 -64.83 30.75 13.65
CA PRO A 678 -64.70 29.56 12.81
C PRO A 678 -64.23 29.87 11.37
N SER A 679 -64.29 31.12 10.93
CA SER A 679 -63.84 31.56 9.60
C SER A 679 -62.32 31.77 9.46
N GLN A 680 -61.56 31.63 10.55
CA GLN A 680 -60.09 31.78 10.54
C GLN A 680 -59.34 30.44 10.69
N MET A 681 -60.05 29.30 10.70
CA MET A 681 -59.50 27.99 11.05
C MET A 681 -60.09 26.90 10.15
N GLU A 682 -59.44 26.58 9.04
CA GLU A 682 -59.98 25.65 8.05
C GLU A 682 -60.08 24.19 8.53
N ASN A 683 -59.33 23.79 9.58
CA ASN A 683 -59.16 22.38 9.96
C ASN A 683 -59.07 22.12 11.49
N SER A 684 -59.69 22.93 12.36
CA SER A 684 -59.57 22.71 13.83
C SER A 684 -60.86 22.92 14.62
N ASN A 685 -61.23 21.92 15.42
CA ASN A 685 -62.42 21.94 16.28
C ASN A 685 -62.30 23.03 17.37
N PRO A 686 -63.22 24.02 17.46
CA PRO A 686 -63.19 25.04 18.51
C PRO A 686 -63.24 24.47 19.94
N ALA A 687 -63.80 23.28 20.12
CA ALA A 687 -63.79 22.55 21.39
C ALA A 687 -62.38 22.09 21.81
N ALA A 688 -61.56 21.60 20.87
CA ALA A 688 -60.19 21.18 21.13
C ALA A 688 -59.30 22.36 21.54
N ILE A 689 -59.50 23.52 20.92
CA ILE A 689 -58.78 24.76 21.27
C ILE A 689 -59.14 25.24 22.68
N ARG A 690 -60.43 25.19 23.07
CA ARG A 690 -60.85 25.48 24.45
C ARG A 690 -60.22 24.51 25.45
N ALA A 691 -60.17 23.20 25.13
CA ALA A 691 -59.52 22.20 25.96
C ALA A 691 -58.00 22.45 26.09
N LEU A 692 -57.30 22.84 25.00
CA LEU A 692 -55.90 23.23 25.04
C LEU A 692 -55.67 24.44 25.96
N ILE A 693 -56.48 25.50 25.84
CA ILE A 693 -56.37 26.68 26.71
C ILE A 693 -56.57 26.31 28.19
N VAL A 694 -57.59 25.49 28.51
CA VAL A 694 -57.83 25.01 29.88
C VAL A 694 -56.66 24.15 30.39
N ARG A 695 -56.06 23.32 29.52
CA ARG A 695 -54.89 22.49 29.86
C ARG A 695 -53.65 23.33 30.15
N ILE A 696 -53.38 24.39 29.36
CA ILE A 696 -52.31 25.36 29.62
C ILE A 696 -52.52 26.05 30.98
N LEU A 697 -53.73 26.52 31.27
CA LEU A 697 -54.05 27.20 32.53
C LEU A 697 -53.96 26.26 33.74
N LYS A 698 -54.35 24.98 33.62
CA LYS A 698 -54.14 23.95 34.65
C LYS A 698 -52.66 23.60 34.84
N GLY A 699 -51.87 23.55 33.77
CA GLY A 699 -50.42 23.35 33.83
C GLY A 699 -49.68 24.51 34.52
N LEU A 700 -50.03 25.76 34.19
CA LEU A 700 -49.49 26.96 34.84
C LEU A 700 -49.87 27.02 36.33
N LEU A 701 -51.06 26.56 36.72
CA LEU A 701 -51.44 26.41 38.13
C LEU A 701 -50.62 25.34 38.86
N ALA A 702 -50.30 24.22 38.20
CA ALA A 702 -49.48 23.15 38.79
C ALA A 702 -48.00 23.54 38.94
N ALA A 703 -47.50 24.44 38.07
CA ALA A 703 -46.14 24.97 38.11
C ALA A 703 -45.97 26.23 38.99
N ASP A 704 -47.06 26.81 39.52
CA ASP A 704 -46.99 28.05 40.31
C ASP A 704 -46.58 27.79 41.77
N SER A 705 -45.32 28.11 42.08
CA SER A 705 -44.79 28.14 43.46
C SER A 705 -45.04 29.46 44.20
N SER A 706 -45.59 30.47 43.53
CA SER A 706 -45.76 31.84 44.05
C SER A 706 -47.20 32.19 44.45
N GLY A 707 -48.19 31.43 43.99
CA GLY A 707 -49.63 31.68 44.19
C GLY A 707 -50.22 32.84 43.37
N ALA A 708 -49.40 33.55 42.59
CA ALA A 708 -49.85 34.69 41.79
C ALA A 708 -50.78 34.29 40.63
N VAL A 709 -50.53 33.14 40.00
CA VAL A 709 -51.38 32.57 38.93
C VAL A 709 -52.75 32.18 39.51
N GLN A 710 -52.74 31.59 40.71
CA GLN A 710 -53.96 31.20 41.43
C GLN A 710 -54.83 32.41 41.79
N ASN A 711 -54.24 33.52 42.26
CA ASN A 711 -54.98 34.74 42.59
C ASN A 711 -55.65 35.37 41.34
N ILE A 712 -54.92 35.46 40.22
CA ILE A 712 -55.46 36.01 38.97
C ILE A 712 -56.61 35.13 38.45
N LEU A 713 -56.43 33.81 38.44
CA LEU A 713 -57.46 32.89 37.95
C LEU A 713 -58.70 32.81 38.85
N GLN A 714 -58.56 32.97 40.17
CA GLN A 714 -59.72 33.08 41.08
C GLN A 714 -60.51 34.38 40.89
N SER A 715 -59.89 35.45 40.38
CA SER A 715 -60.57 36.72 40.09
C SER A 715 -61.36 36.75 38.77
N SER A 716 -61.32 35.67 37.97
CA SER A 716 -62.02 35.58 36.68
C SER A 716 -63.31 34.75 36.73
N ASP A 717 -64.44 35.40 36.50
CA ASP A 717 -65.78 34.77 36.37
C ASP A 717 -65.87 33.72 35.26
N VAL A 718 -64.94 33.75 34.30
CA VAL A 718 -64.90 32.84 33.16
C VAL A 718 -64.11 31.59 33.50
N TRP A 719 -62.98 31.72 34.20
CA TRP A 719 -62.22 30.57 34.68
C TRP A 719 -63.04 29.68 35.62
N LEU A 720 -63.83 30.29 36.51
CA LEU A 720 -64.71 29.57 37.43
C LEU A 720 -65.69 28.59 36.72
N LYS A 721 -66.07 28.87 35.47
CA LYS A 721 -66.96 28.00 34.67
C LYS A 721 -66.25 26.77 34.09
N TYR A 722 -64.94 26.83 33.88
CA TYR A 722 -64.13 25.80 33.22
C TYR A 722 -63.21 25.02 34.18
N LYS A 723 -62.98 25.56 35.38
CA LYS A 723 -62.14 24.97 36.44
C LYS A 723 -62.42 23.48 36.67
N ASP A 724 -63.70 23.13 36.87
CA ASP A 724 -64.13 21.80 37.31
C ASP A 724 -64.56 20.88 36.14
N GLN A 725 -64.44 21.33 34.88
CA GLN A 725 -64.78 20.52 33.70
C GLN A 725 -63.68 19.49 33.38
N SER A 726 -64.08 18.24 33.12
CA SER A 726 -63.21 17.15 32.66
C SER A 726 -62.97 17.24 31.14
N HIS A 727 -61.82 16.73 30.70
CA HIS A 727 -61.35 16.93 29.31
C HIS A 727 -62.14 16.11 28.28
N ASP A 728 -62.77 15.01 28.70
CA ASP A 728 -63.48 14.08 27.81
C ASP A 728 -64.74 14.69 27.16
N LEU A 729 -65.35 15.69 27.82
CA LEU A 729 -66.59 16.33 27.35
C LEU A 729 -66.40 17.18 26.08
N PHE A 730 -65.15 17.51 25.72
CA PHE A 730 -64.81 18.29 24.53
C PHE A 730 -64.50 17.44 23.28
N LEU A 731 -64.41 16.11 23.43
CA LEU A 731 -64.10 15.18 22.34
C LEU A 731 -65.34 14.46 21.79
N SER A 732 -66.45 14.42 22.53
CA SER A 732 -67.66 13.70 22.15
C SER A 732 -68.56 14.48 21.20
N THR A 733 -68.20 14.56 19.92
CA THR A 733 -69.19 14.81 18.86
C THR A 733 -70.11 13.60 18.72
N ASN A 734 -71.34 13.74 19.24
CA ASN A 734 -72.40 12.72 19.14
C ASN A 734 -72.62 12.28 17.69
N ASN A 735 -72.32 11.03 17.38
CA ASN A 735 -72.78 10.35 16.16
C ASN A 735 -73.81 9.26 16.50
N TYR A 736 -74.83 9.62 17.27
CA TYR A 736 -76.01 8.78 17.51
C TYR A 736 -76.97 8.85 16.31
N GLY A 737 -76.54 8.26 15.20
CA GLY A 737 -77.26 8.25 13.92
C GLY A 737 -77.30 6.86 13.29
N GLY A 738 -78.06 5.93 13.89
CA GLY A 738 -78.32 4.63 13.28
C GLY A 738 -78.30 3.44 14.24
N LEU A 739 -79.24 3.38 15.20
CA LEU A 739 -79.44 2.18 16.02
C LEU A 739 -80.89 1.97 16.50
N LEU A 740 -81.87 2.24 15.62
CA LEU A 740 -83.25 1.74 15.76
C LEU A 740 -83.80 1.32 14.38
N ALA A 741 -84.32 0.09 14.32
CA ALA A 741 -85.12 -0.52 13.25
C ALA A 741 -84.52 -0.60 11.82
N ASN A 742 -84.00 -1.78 11.44
CA ASN A 742 -84.83 -2.69 10.64
C ASN A 742 -84.42 -4.17 10.84
N HIS A 743 -85.39 -5.09 10.89
CA HIS A 743 -85.15 -6.53 10.80
C HIS A 743 -85.16 -6.95 9.32
N GLY A 744 -84.21 -7.80 8.88
CA GLY A 744 -84.23 -8.28 7.49
C GLY A 744 -83.08 -9.20 7.04
N SER A 745 -83.20 -10.49 7.38
CA SER A 745 -82.63 -11.67 6.66
C SER A 745 -81.12 -11.82 6.38
N ASN A 746 -80.59 -12.94 6.91
CA ASN A 746 -79.55 -13.86 6.37
C ASN A 746 -78.07 -13.41 6.29
N GLY A 747 -77.17 -14.20 6.91
CA GLY A 747 -75.72 -14.05 6.69
C GLY A 747 -74.70 -14.72 7.63
N SER A 748 -75.06 -15.75 8.40
CA SER A 748 -74.14 -16.70 9.09
C SER A 748 -72.90 -16.18 9.87
N ASN A 749 -73.06 -16.12 11.20
CA ASN A 749 -72.14 -16.63 12.23
C ASN A 749 -70.67 -16.18 12.28
N ALA A 750 -70.42 -15.22 13.18
CA ALA A 750 -69.36 -15.36 14.18
C ALA A 750 -70.00 -15.38 15.59
N PRO A 751 -69.53 -16.20 16.54
CA PRO A 751 -69.80 -16.01 17.97
C PRO A 751 -68.65 -15.24 18.68
N PRO A 752 -68.90 -14.57 19.82
CA PRO A 752 -68.17 -13.33 20.14
C PRO A 752 -67.60 -13.25 21.58
N LEU A 753 -66.94 -12.12 21.89
CA LEU A 753 -66.60 -11.62 23.26
C LEU A 753 -65.53 -12.45 24.03
N ALA A 754 -64.79 -11.94 25.01
CA ALA A 754 -64.79 -10.64 25.70
C ALA A 754 -63.37 -10.22 26.16
N LEU A 755 -63.23 -9.01 26.71
CA LEU A 755 -62.01 -8.50 27.35
C LEU A 755 -61.66 -9.27 28.64
N THR A 756 -60.36 -9.39 28.96
CA THR A 756 -59.82 -9.23 30.34
C THR A 756 -58.33 -8.89 30.33
N SER A 757 -57.87 -8.31 31.45
CA SER A 757 -56.53 -7.77 31.70
C SER A 757 -55.67 -8.62 32.65
N ALA A 758 -54.34 -8.66 32.43
CA ALA A 758 -53.29 -8.85 33.44
C ALA A 758 -51.96 -8.37 32.82
N VAL A 759 -51.16 -7.45 33.40
CA VAL A 759 -50.40 -7.51 34.67
C VAL A 759 -49.41 -8.68 34.70
N SER A 760 -48.13 -8.36 34.52
CA SER A 760 -47.00 -9.27 34.60
C SER A 760 -46.40 -9.30 36.01
N VAL A 761 -46.13 -10.50 36.53
CA VAL A 761 -45.28 -10.74 37.70
C VAL A 761 -44.38 -11.94 37.40
N LEU A 762 -43.10 -11.83 37.74
CA LEU A 762 -42.06 -12.83 37.52
C LEU A 762 -42.12 -13.95 38.58
N HIS A 763 -41.89 -15.21 38.20
CA HIS A 763 -40.80 -16.02 38.78
C HIS A 763 -40.53 -17.36 38.04
N SER A 764 -39.23 -17.66 37.92
CA SER A 764 -38.50 -18.95 37.78
C SER A 764 -39.24 -20.29 37.60
N ASP A 765 -38.86 -21.09 36.59
CA ASP A 765 -38.00 -22.29 36.74
C ASP A 765 -37.60 -22.95 35.39
N GLU A 766 -36.40 -23.54 35.33
CA GLU A 766 -35.78 -24.34 34.23
C GLU A 766 -35.75 -25.85 34.63
N PRO A 767 -35.29 -26.82 33.79
CA PRO A 767 -35.28 -26.98 32.32
C PRO A 767 -35.99 -28.34 31.96
N PRO A 768 -35.37 -29.38 31.34
CA PRO A 768 -34.71 -29.59 30.03
C PRO A 768 -35.61 -30.49 29.11
N PRO A 769 -35.13 -31.36 28.16
CA PRO A 769 -33.91 -31.45 27.34
C PRO A 769 -34.22 -31.31 25.81
N VAL A 770 -33.32 -31.37 24.82
CA VAL A 770 -31.91 -31.81 24.66
C VAL A 770 -31.12 -30.72 23.94
#